data_AF-N9W911-F1
#
_entry.id   AF-N9W911-F1
#
_cell.length_a   1.000
_cell.length_b   1.000
_cell.length_c   1.000
_cell.angle_alpha   90.00
_cell.angle_beta   90.00
_cell.angle_gamma   90.00
#
_symmetry.space_group_name_H-M   'P 1'
#
loop_
_entity.id
_entity.type
_entity.pdbx_description
1 polymer ?
#
loop_
_entity_poly.entity_id
_entity_poly.type
_entity_poly.pdbx_seq_one_letter_code
_entity_poly.pdbx_strand_id
1 'polypeptide(L)'
;MDKELNYAIGLDIGITSVGWAVVNLDLNRIEDLGVRIFNAAENPKDGASLALPRRLARGRRRLLRRRAYRLKRVKRLIVEKNILTQNQLDNLFKDNNICSVWEARVKGLDSKLTNEEWAKILINLCKRRGFKSNRKNEAKEKEAGAIISSINKNIEIMKENNSRTIGECIYKRVKESDDAYKALRNKYGEYTMCTSRGIIREEINILFEKQRSFGAEFASSEIEDMYLEIFDSQRPYSDFDKLEKFVGYCTFEKGVKRAPKKCISAEEFVLYDNINKLSIVCDGEKRKLNNKERDLIVKEAYNKKEIKYSALRKLLNLDENSRFSTLTYSIDKDVSKTENTKFVSLSGYYEIKRAIEKGISKEYWNEIKNNKDMLNNIAYVLTLGKTDKEIEEQLIKRNIDKKIIESVIDISFSKFNNLSVKAINKILPFMKEGFQYNEACEKAGYDFKAIYKGEKFKKLPVIDIHEIVNPVVKRALAQSRKVVNAIIDKYDSPIRINIELARELSKNFKDRKAIEKEQKENRVEIEKIRTELKDLFGKEPTYSEVLKYRLWQMQNCECAYSQQQIGINELFSQGYCEIDHIIPFSRCFDDSLSNKVLVLGKENQRKGNRTPFEYFGDNIERWNRFEVWVKGSHLNYKKKTNLLKKKVSKEEEREWKARNLQDTKYICKYIANYINNKLKFKESDRKQKVITINGRATSILRGYWGLTKIREDGDKHHALDAAVVAVATQGLVQKISKYSKARELRGIRESD
;
A
#
# COMPACT_ATOMS: atom_id res chain seq x y z
N MET A 1 44.75 -29.91 8.22
CA MET A 1 44.00 -28.76 8.78
C MET A 1 43.67 -27.85 7.63
N ASP A 2 42.45 -27.93 7.10
CA ASP A 2 41.98 -26.97 6.09
C ASP A 2 42.01 -25.57 6.72
N LYS A 3 42.77 -24.65 6.11
CA LYS A 3 42.83 -23.25 6.56
C LYS A 3 41.39 -22.72 6.62
N GLU A 4 40.95 -22.32 7.81
CA GLU A 4 39.64 -21.68 7.96
C GLU A 4 39.61 -20.37 7.16
N LEU A 5 38.85 -20.37 6.07
CA LEU A 5 38.73 -19.24 5.16
C LEU A 5 38.05 -18.04 5.85
N ASN A 6 38.70 -16.87 5.91
CA ASN A 6 37.99 -15.64 6.25
C ASN A 6 37.40 -15.02 4.97
N TYR A 7 36.07 -14.94 4.90
CA TYR A 7 35.41 -14.45 3.70
C TYR A 7 34.21 -13.54 3.97
N ALA A 8 33.87 -12.76 2.95
CA ALA A 8 32.65 -11.97 2.89
C ALA A 8 31.70 -12.51 1.81
N ILE A 9 30.39 -12.44 2.07
CA ILE A 9 29.37 -12.74 1.07
C ILE A 9 28.80 -11.43 0.52
N GLY A 10 28.68 -11.34 -0.80
CA GLY A 10 27.82 -10.35 -1.46
C GLY A 10 26.56 -11.01 -2.01
N LEU A 11 25.42 -10.35 -1.86
CA LEU A 11 24.14 -10.80 -2.39
C LEU A 11 23.49 -9.68 -3.21
N ASP A 12 23.14 -9.97 -4.47
CA ASP A 12 22.26 -9.14 -5.28
C ASP A 12 20.89 -9.84 -5.38
N ILE A 13 19.91 -9.36 -4.62
CA ILE A 13 18.60 -9.99 -4.49
C ILE A 13 17.60 -9.28 -5.41
N GLY A 14 17.15 -9.99 -6.43
CA GLY A 14 16.13 -9.59 -7.39
C GLY A 14 14.76 -10.25 -7.16
N ILE A 15 13.82 -9.96 -8.07
CA ILE A 15 12.46 -10.54 -8.07
C ILE A 15 12.46 -12.01 -8.51
N THR A 16 13.37 -12.36 -9.41
CA THR A 16 13.50 -13.68 -10.05
C THR A 16 14.91 -14.26 -9.96
N SER A 17 15.85 -13.56 -9.31
CA SER A 17 17.26 -13.94 -9.25
C SER A 17 17.85 -13.61 -7.88
N VAL A 18 18.85 -14.38 -7.46
CA VAL A 18 19.79 -14.02 -6.38
C VAL A 18 21.19 -14.23 -6.92
N GLY A 19 21.88 -13.15 -7.26
CA GLY A 19 23.32 -13.16 -7.47
C GLY A 19 24.04 -13.32 -6.13
N TRP A 20 25.10 -14.11 -6.10
CA TRP A 20 25.92 -14.28 -4.91
C TRP A 20 27.41 -14.34 -5.27
N ALA A 21 28.25 -13.89 -4.34
CA ALA A 21 29.70 -13.96 -4.45
C ALA A 21 30.33 -14.19 -3.08
N VAL A 22 31.42 -14.95 -3.06
CA VAL A 22 32.28 -15.25 -1.92
C VAL A 22 33.63 -14.60 -2.20
N VAL A 23 34.03 -13.67 -1.34
CA VAL A 23 35.32 -12.97 -1.45
C VAL A 23 36.20 -13.37 -0.29
N ASN A 24 37.32 -13.99 -0.60
CA ASN A 24 38.37 -14.35 0.33
C ASN A 24 39.07 -13.07 0.81
N LEU A 25 39.00 -12.80 2.11
CA LEU A 25 39.55 -11.60 2.74
C LEU A 25 41.03 -11.75 3.09
N ASP A 26 41.53 -12.98 3.21
CA ASP A 26 42.94 -13.26 3.48
C ASP A 26 43.78 -13.06 2.20
N LEU A 27 43.26 -13.54 1.07
CA LEU A 27 43.94 -13.48 -0.24
C LEU A 27 43.47 -12.33 -1.13
N ASN A 28 42.45 -11.57 -0.70
CA ASN A 28 41.83 -10.50 -1.49
C ASN A 28 41.41 -10.93 -2.91
N ARG A 29 40.83 -12.14 -3.04
CA ARG A 29 40.37 -12.70 -4.31
C ARG A 29 38.90 -13.11 -4.28
N ILE A 30 38.29 -13.24 -5.45
CA ILE A 30 36.99 -13.89 -5.57
C ILE A 30 37.22 -15.40 -5.46
N GLU A 31 36.59 -16.03 -4.47
CA GLU A 31 36.70 -17.47 -4.25
C GLU A 31 35.63 -18.23 -5.06
N ASP A 32 34.41 -17.68 -5.12
CA ASP A 32 33.29 -18.30 -5.80
C ASP A 32 32.20 -17.25 -6.12
N LEU A 33 31.39 -17.50 -7.13
CA LEU A 33 30.25 -16.63 -7.49
C LEU A 33 29.23 -17.38 -8.34
N GLY A 34 27.98 -16.96 -8.29
CA GLY A 34 26.93 -17.58 -9.08
C GLY A 34 25.60 -16.84 -9.03
N VAL A 35 24.60 -17.40 -9.73
CA VAL A 35 23.25 -16.84 -9.80
C VAL A 35 22.22 -17.94 -9.56
N ARG A 36 21.29 -17.69 -8.63
CA ARG A 36 20.13 -18.55 -8.38
C ARG A 36 18.89 -17.93 -9.03
N ILE A 37 18.37 -18.56 -10.08
CA ILE A 37 17.15 -18.11 -10.78
C ILE A 37 15.90 -18.84 -10.22
N PHE A 38 14.78 -18.13 -10.17
CA PHE A 38 13.48 -18.66 -9.73
C PHE A 38 12.31 -17.83 -10.30
N ASN A 39 11.14 -18.44 -10.42
CA ASN A 39 9.95 -17.74 -10.91
C ASN A 39 9.45 -16.71 -9.89
N ALA A 40 8.92 -15.58 -10.37
CA ALA A 40 8.22 -14.62 -9.51
C ALA A 40 6.96 -15.24 -8.87
N ALA A 41 6.60 -14.81 -7.66
CA ALA A 41 5.47 -15.36 -6.91
C ALA A 41 4.12 -14.67 -7.21
N GLU A 42 3.92 -14.29 -8.47
CA GLU A 42 2.77 -13.51 -8.96
C GLU A 42 2.52 -13.80 -10.45
N ASN A 43 1.35 -13.42 -10.93
CA ASN A 43 1.01 -13.49 -12.35
C ASN A 43 1.74 -12.37 -13.13
N PRO A 44 2.51 -12.69 -14.18
CA PRO A 44 3.26 -11.70 -14.96
C PRO A 44 2.39 -10.62 -15.63
N LYS A 45 1.13 -10.91 -15.97
CA LYS A 45 0.26 -9.98 -16.72
C LYS A 45 -0.34 -8.88 -15.85
N ASP A 46 -0.81 -9.23 -14.65
CA ASP A 46 -1.61 -8.34 -13.81
C ASP A 46 -1.07 -8.19 -12.37
N GLY A 47 0.02 -8.89 -12.03
CA GLY A 47 0.60 -8.89 -10.68
C GLY A 47 -0.27 -9.57 -9.63
N ALA A 48 -1.34 -10.27 -10.02
CA ALA A 48 -2.21 -10.94 -9.09
C ALA A 48 -1.49 -12.10 -8.39
N SER A 49 -1.88 -12.39 -7.15
CA SER A 49 -1.37 -13.55 -6.42
C SER A 49 -1.67 -14.84 -7.21
N LEU A 50 -0.69 -15.74 -7.33
CA LEU A 50 -0.87 -17.07 -7.92
C LEU A 50 -1.95 -17.91 -7.18
N ALA A 51 -2.27 -17.54 -5.93
CA ALA A 51 -3.33 -18.17 -5.16
C ALA A 51 -4.75 -17.65 -5.51
N LEU A 52 -4.87 -16.51 -6.20
CA LEU A 52 -6.16 -15.88 -6.52
C LEU A 52 -7.02 -16.77 -7.45
N PRO A 53 -6.51 -17.30 -8.58
CA PRO A 53 -7.32 -18.18 -9.44
C PRO A 53 -7.82 -19.42 -8.70
N ARG A 54 -6.95 -20.04 -7.88
CA ARG A 54 -7.33 -21.19 -7.03
C ARG A 54 -8.42 -20.82 -6.03
N ARG A 55 -8.33 -19.64 -5.40
CA ARG A 55 -9.33 -19.12 -4.45
C ARG A 55 -10.68 -18.88 -5.13
N LEU A 56 -10.70 -18.24 -6.29
CA LEU A 56 -11.92 -17.97 -7.08
C LEU A 56 -12.58 -19.26 -7.55
N ALA A 57 -11.79 -20.20 -8.12
CA ALA A 57 -12.30 -21.49 -8.56
C ALA A 57 -12.89 -22.31 -7.39
N ARG A 58 -12.21 -22.31 -6.23
CA ARG A 58 -12.73 -22.93 -5.00
C ARG A 58 -14.04 -22.28 -4.54
N GLY A 59 -14.14 -20.95 -4.61
CA GLY A 59 -15.36 -20.19 -4.32
C GLY A 59 -16.52 -20.62 -5.22
N ARG A 60 -16.30 -20.65 -6.55
CA ARG A 60 -17.29 -21.09 -7.54
C ARG A 60 -17.74 -22.53 -7.31
N ARG A 61 -16.80 -23.47 -7.08
CA ARG A 61 -17.15 -24.88 -6.77
C ARG A 61 -18.04 -25.00 -5.54
N ARG A 62 -17.73 -24.27 -4.46
CA ARG A 62 -18.55 -24.26 -3.24
C ARG A 62 -19.95 -23.70 -3.50
N LEU A 63 -20.05 -22.62 -4.29
CA LEU A 63 -21.33 -22.02 -4.65
C LEU A 63 -22.19 -22.98 -5.47
N LEU A 64 -21.64 -23.60 -6.51
CA LEU A 64 -22.34 -24.57 -7.36
C LEU A 64 -22.80 -25.78 -6.55
N ARG A 65 -21.90 -26.38 -5.76
CA ARG A 65 -22.22 -27.52 -4.89
C ARG A 65 -23.35 -27.21 -3.91
N ARG A 66 -23.31 -26.05 -3.26
CA ARG A 66 -24.35 -25.63 -2.30
C ARG A 66 -25.68 -25.33 -2.97
N ARG A 67 -25.66 -24.75 -4.17
CA ARG A 67 -26.88 -24.56 -4.98
C ARG A 67 -27.49 -25.91 -5.35
N ALA A 68 -26.69 -26.84 -5.86
CA ALA A 68 -27.15 -28.18 -6.22
C ALA A 68 -27.71 -28.94 -5.00
N TYR A 69 -27.01 -28.90 -3.86
CA TYR A 69 -27.49 -29.51 -2.63
C TYR A 69 -28.81 -28.92 -2.14
N ARG A 70 -28.97 -27.60 -2.17
CA ARG A 70 -30.22 -26.94 -1.79
C ARG A 70 -31.37 -27.34 -2.74
N LEU A 71 -31.13 -27.41 -4.04
CA LEU A 71 -32.12 -27.88 -5.00
C LEU A 71 -32.47 -29.35 -4.79
N LYS A 72 -31.51 -30.20 -4.42
CA LYS A 72 -31.76 -31.59 -4.04
C LYS A 72 -32.71 -31.68 -2.85
N ARG A 73 -32.56 -30.82 -1.83
CA ARG A 73 -33.48 -30.74 -0.68
C ARG A 73 -34.90 -30.34 -1.10
N VAL A 74 -35.05 -29.34 -1.97
CA VAL A 74 -36.38 -28.95 -2.49
C VAL A 74 -37.02 -30.07 -3.30
N LYS A 75 -36.26 -30.72 -4.19
CA LYS A 75 -36.72 -31.87 -4.97
C LYS A 75 -37.17 -33.03 -4.08
N ARG A 76 -36.40 -33.30 -3.02
CA ARG A 76 -36.74 -34.32 -2.02
C ARG A 76 -38.04 -33.95 -1.27
N LEU A 77 -38.20 -32.70 -0.84
CA LEU A 77 -39.43 -32.21 -0.22
C LEU A 77 -40.66 -32.42 -1.13
N ILE A 78 -40.53 -32.11 -2.42
CA ILE A 78 -41.61 -32.29 -3.42
C ILE A 78 -42.07 -33.75 -3.49
N VAL A 79 -41.13 -34.70 -3.49
CA VAL A 79 -41.44 -36.14 -3.53
C VAL A 79 -41.98 -36.64 -2.20
N GLU A 80 -41.36 -36.27 -1.07
CA GLU A 80 -41.77 -36.71 0.28
C GLU A 80 -43.17 -36.24 0.66
N LYS A 81 -43.59 -35.07 0.15
CA LYS A 81 -44.94 -34.52 0.37
C LYS A 81 -45.91 -34.90 -0.75
N ASN A 82 -45.57 -35.89 -1.57
CA ASN A 82 -46.39 -36.41 -2.67
C ASN A 82 -46.92 -35.33 -3.63
N ILE A 83 -46.21 -34.20 -3.77
CA ILE A 83 -46.57 -33.16 -4.74
C ILE A 83 -46.36 -33.73 -6.15
N LEU A 84 -45.23 -34.41 -6.39
CA LEU A 84 -44.97 -35.16 -7.62
C LEU A 84 -44.30 -36.49 -7.32
N THR A 85 -44.55 -37.49 -8.16
CA THR A 85 -43.72 -38.70 -8.20
C THR A 85 -42.31 -38.38 -8.70
N GLN A 86 -41.35 -39.25 -8.40
CA GLN A 86 -39.98 -39.11 -8.89
C GLN A 86 -39.91 -39.05 -10.43
N ASN A 87 -40.74 -39.85 -11.12
CA ASN A 87 -40.82 -39.88 -12.58
C ASN A 87 -41.36 -38.56 -13.16
N GLN A 88 -42.43 -37.99 -12.59
CA GLN A 88 -42.94 -36.68 -12.98
C GLN A 88 -41.89 -35.58 -12.76
N LEU A 89 -41.19 -35.60 -11.62
CA LEU A 89 -40.17 -34.60 -11.30
C LEU A 89 -38.97 -34.62 -12.26
N ASP A 90 -38.55 -35.79 -12.73
CA ASP A 90 -37.43 -35.94 -13.67
C ASP A 90 -37.79 -35.50 -15.09
N ASN A 91 -39.08 -35.56 -15.44
CA ASN A 91 -39.59 -35.10 -16.74
C ASN A 91 -40.18 -33.68 -16.72
N LEU A 92 -40.32 -33.05 -15.55
CA LEU A 92 -40.95 -31.74 -15.33
C LEU A 92 -40.47 -30.61 -16.26
N PHE A 93 -39.18 -30.60 -16.62
CA PHE A 93 -38.59 -29.55 -17.47
C PHE A 93 -38.45 -29.96 -18.95
N LYS A 94 -38.88 -31.16 -19.32
CA LYS A 94 -38.91 -31.65 -20.71
C LYS A 94 -40.28 -31.49 -21.36
N ASP A 95 -41.32 -31.46 -20.55
CA ASP A 95 -42.69 -31.29 -21.03
C ASP A 95 -42.97 -29.80 -21.32
N ASN A 96 -43.21 -29.53 -22.61
CA ASN A 96 -43.50 -28.19 -23.14
C ASN A 96 -44.98 -27.79 -22.97
N ASN A 97 -45.86 -28.74 -22.62
CA ASN A 97 -47.28 -28.46 -22.39
C ASN A 97 -47.53 -27.73 -21.05
N ILE A 98 -46.56 -27.80 -20.13
CA ILE A 98 -46.63 -27.11 -18.84
C ILE A 98 -46.11 -25.68 -19.02
N CYS A 99 -46.92 -24.70 -18.61
CA CYS A 99 -46.62 -23.28 -18.75
C CYS A 99 -45.25 -22.87 -18.16
N SER A 100 -44.74 -21.72 -18.61
CA SER A 100 -43.43 -21.23 -18.19
C SER A 100 -43.41 -20.88 -16.70
N VAL A 101 -42.25 -20.93 -16.05
CA VAL A 101 -42.17 -20.62 -14.60
C VAL A 101 -42.64 -19.21 -14.27
N TRP A 102 -42.39 -18.24 -15.15
CA TRP A 102 -42.80 -16.86 -14.92
C TRP A 102 -44.31 -16.69 -15.06
N GLU A 103 -44.90 -17.37 -16.05
CA GLU A 103 -46.35 -17.43 -16.23
C GLU A 103 -47.03 -18.15 -15.08
N ALA A 104 -46.50 -19.30 -14.63
CA ALA A 104 -47.00 -20.03 -13.47
C ALA A 104 -47.01 -19.16 -12.19
N ARG A 105 -45.97 -18.33 -11.99
CA ARG A 105 -45.90 -17.38 -10.85
C ARG A 105 -47.00 -16.33 -10.89
N VAL A 106 -47.46 -15.90 -12.07
CA VAL A 106 -48.56 -14.94 -12.20
C VAL A 106 -49.91 -15.66 -12.09
N LYS A 107 -50.08 -16.76 -12.85
CA LYS A 107 -51.29 -17.60 -12.82
C LYS A 107 -51.63 -18.07 -11.40
N GLY A 108 -50.63 -18.39 -10.58
CA GLY A 108 -50.80 -18.84 -9.20
C GLY A 108 -51.32 -17.77 -8.22
N LEU A 109 -51.42 -16.51 -8.65
CA LEU A 109 -52.06 -15.46 -7.87
C LEU A 109 -53.58 -15.41 -8.09
N ASP A 110 -54.05 -15.96 -9.21
CA ASP A 110 -55.42 -15.80 -9.70
C ASP A 110 -56.19 -17.13 -9.78
N SER A 111 -55.49 -18.27 -9.79
CA SER A 111 -56.12 -19.59 -9.90
C SER A 111 -55.30 -20.71 -9.25
N LYS A 112 -55.94 -21.86 -8.98
CA LYS A 112 -55.26 -23.08 -8.51
C LYS A 112 -54.28 -23.58 -9.58
N LEU A 113 -53.04 -23.81 -9.19
CA LEU A 113 -52.00 -24.37 -10.05
C LEU A 113 -52.04 -25.90 -10.08
N THR A 114 -51.47 -26.50 -11.12
CA THR A 114 -51.16 -27.93 -11.09
C THR A 114 -49.94 -28.21 -10.22
N ASN A 115 -49.79 -29.48 -9.81
CA ASN A 115 -48.63 -29.91 -9.02
C ASN A 115 -47.31 -29.66 -9.75
N GLU A 116 -47.29 -29.83 -11.07
CA GLU A 116 -46.14 -29.57 -11.93
C GLU A 116 -45.78 -28.08 -11.97
N GLU A 117 -46.78 -27.21 -12.18
CA GLU A 117 -46.61 -25.76 -12.17
C GLU A 117 -46.05 -25.29 -10.81
N TRP A 118 -46.59 -25.81 -9.70
CA TRP A 118 -46.12 -25.51 -8.35
C TRP A 118 -44.67 -25.95 -8.11
N ALA A 119 -44.33 -27.18 -8.48
CA ALA A 119 -42.97 -27.71 -8.36
C ALA A 119 -41.95 -26.88 -9.17
N LYS A 120 -42.33 -26.41 -10.37
CA LYS A 120 -41.52 -25.51 -11.20
C LYS A 120 -41.20 -24.21 -10.48
N ILE A 121 -42.18 -23.61 -9.78
CA ILE A 121 -42.00 -22.38 -8.99
C ILE A 121 -41.02 -22.60 -7.84
N LEU A 122 -41.27 -23.60 -6.99
CA LEU A 122 -40.43 -23.89 -5.81
C LEU A 122 -38.97 -24.14 -6.20
N ILE A 123 -38.72 -24.92 -7.26
CA ILE A 123 -37.37 -25.18 -7.75
C ILE A 123 -36.70 -23.90 -8.26
N ASN A 124 -37.44 -23.05 -8.99
CA ASN A 124 -36.89 -21.85 -9.58
C ASN A 124 -36.53 -20.78 -8.54
N LEU A 125 -37.46 -20.46 -7.64
CA LEU A 125 -37.27 -19.47 -6.59
C LEU A 125 -36.09 -19.87 -5.69
N CYS A 126 -35.98 -21.16 -5.34
CA CYS A 126 -34.84 -21.66 -4.59
C CYS A 126 -33.51 -21.65 -5.37
N LYS A 127 -33.54 -21.89 -6.69
CA LYS A 127 -32.36 -21.78 -7.57
C LYS A 127 -31.87 -20.33 -7.67
N ARG A 128 -32.80 -19.37 -7.66
CA ARG A 128 -32.60 -17.94 -7.93
C ARG A 128 -33.07 -17.03 -6.79
N ARG A 129 -32.74 -17.39 -5.55
CA ARG A 129 -33.20 -16.76 -4.29
C ARG A 129 -32.71 -15.33 -3.97
N GLY A 130 -32.34 -14.54 -4.97
CA GLY A 130 -31.98 -13.12 -4.80
C GLY A 130 -30.72 -12.82 -3.98
N PHE A 131 -30.40 -11.53 -3.92
CA PHE A 131 -29.30 -10.98 -3.12
C PHE A 131 -29.73 -10.84 -1.66
N LYS A 132 -28.87 -11.22 -0.71
CA LYS A 132 -29.08 -10.99 0.72
C LYS A 132 -27.95 -10.11 1.20
N SER A 133 -28.28 -8.86 1.56
CA SER A 133 -27.33 -7.95 2.19
C SER A 133 -26.91 -8.52 3.55
N ASN A 134 -25.61 -8.43 3.87
CA ASN A 134 -25.11 -8.84 5.19
C ASN A 134 -25.07 -7.68 6.18
N ARG A 135 -25.07 -6.44 5.68
CA ARG A 135 -25.08 -5.20 6.49
C ARG A 135 -25.85 -4.10 5.80
N LYS A 136 -26.52 -3.26 6.58
CA LYS A 136 -27.24 -2.06 6.07
C LYS A 136 -26.33 -1.10 5.28
N ASN A 137 -25.05 -0.99 5.64
CA ASN A 137 -24.09 -0.07 5.02
C ASN A 137 -23.44 -0.59 3.72
N GLU A 138 -23.75 -1.82 3.26
CA GLU A 138 -23.21 -2.38 1.99
C GLU A 138 -23.61 -1.54 0.75
N ALA A 139 -24.63 -0.67 0.86
CA ALA A 139 -25.04 0.24 -0.22
C ALA A 139 -23.95 1.22 -0.67
N LYS A 140 -22.91 1.46 0.15
CA LYS A 140 -21.78 2.32 -0.22
C LYS A 140 -20.74 1.61 -1.10
N GLU A 141 -20.78 0.28 -1.20
CA GLU A 141 -19.86 -0.46 -2.09
C GLU A 141 -20.32 -0.36 -3.54
N LYS A 142 -19.39 -0.29 -4.50
CA LYS A 142 -19.73 -0.01 -5.91
C LYS A 142 -20.67 -1.06 -6.54
N GLU A 143 -20.35 -2.35 -6.37
CA GLU A 143 -21.12 -3.44 -6.97
C GLU A 143 -22.39 -3.75 -6.17
N ALA A 144 -22.29 -3.87 -4.84
CA ALA A 144 -23.46 -4.08 -3.99
C ALA A 144 -24.44 -2.90 -4.05
N GLY A 145 -23.93 -1.66 -4.12
CA GLY A 145 -24.72 -0.44 -4.29
C GLY A 145 -25.49 -0.43 -5.61
N ALA A 146 -24.88 -0.86 -6.71
CA ALA A 146 -25.59 -1.00 -8.00
C ALA A 146 -26.73 -2.05 -7.91
N ILE A 147 -26.48 -3.19 -7.26
CA ILE A 147 -27.50 -4.22 -7.03
C ILE A 147 -28.64 -3.67 -6.15
N ILE A 148 -28.33 -2.99 -5.04
CA ILE A 148 -29.32 -2.43 -4.11
C ILE A 148 -30.14 -1.33 -4.79
N SER A 149 -29.50 -0.45 -5.56
CA SER A 149 -30.19 0.58 -6.34
C SER A 149 -31.16 -0.04 -7.35
N SER A 150 -30.75 -1.09 -8.07
CA SER A 150 -31.64 -1.84 -8.97
C SER A 150 -32.82 -2.49 -8.23
N ILE A 151 -32.57 -3.05 -7.05
CA ILE A 151 -33.64 -3.64 -6.22
C ILE A 151 -34.67 -2.57 -5.85
N ASN A 152 -34.23 -1.41 -5.35
CA ASN A 152 -35.13 -0.33 -4.96
C ASN A 152 -35.95 0.19 -6.14
N LYS A 153 -35.30 0.38 -7.30
CA LYS A 153 -35.99 0.76 -8.54
C LYS A 153 -37.05 -0.27 -8.96
N ASN A 154 -36.77 -1.56 -8.81
CA ASN A 154 -37.74 -2.59 -9.14
C ASN A 154 -38.92 -2.64 -8.14
N ILE A 155 -38.71 -2.25 -6.87
CA ILE A 155 -39.80 -2.09 -5.90
C ILE A 155 -40.67 -0.89 -6.28
N GLU A 156 -40.07 0.23 -6.70
CA GLU A 156 -40.81 1.42 -7.18
C GLU A 156 -41.69 1.05 -8.37
N ILE A 157 -41.13 0.40 -9.39
CA ILE A 157 -41.88 -0.05 -10.57
C ILE A 157 -43.00 -1.03 -10.18
N MET A 158 -42.76 -1.92 -9.22
CA MET A 158 -43.79 -2.85 -8.73
C MET A 158 -44.99 -2.10 -8.14
N LYS A 159 -44.75 -0.99 -7.43
CA LYS A 159 -45.82 -0.12 -6.90
C LYS A 159 -46.51 0.68 -8.00
N GLU A 160 -45.76 1.28 -8.90
CA GLU A 160 -46.30 2.06 -10.04
C GLU A 160 -47.25 1.22 -10.90
N ASN A 161 -46.87 -0.03 -11.17
CA ASN A 161 -47.65 -0.95 -12.00
C ASN A 161 -48.68 -1.77 -11.20
N ASN A 162 -48.94 -1.43 -9.93
CA ASN A 162 -49.84 -2.16 -9.03
C ASN A 162 -49.66 -3.69 -9.06
N SER A 163 -48.41 -4.15 -9.16
CA SER A 163 -48.07 -5.57 -9.22
C SER A 163 -48.00 -6.15 -7.80
N ARG A 164 -48.62 -7.31 -7.58
CA ARG A 164 -48.72 -7.95 -6.25
C ARG A 164 -47.39 -8.57 -5.82
N THR A 165 -46.60 -9.04 -6.78
CA THR A 165 -45.31 -9.68 -6.52
C THR A 165 -44.24 -9.20 -7.50
N ILE A 166 -42.96 -9.38 -7.13
CA ILE A 166 -41.85 -9.05 -8.03
C ILE A 166 -41.83 -9.95 -9.27
N GLY A 167 -42.32 -11.19 -9.15
CA GLY A 167 -42.53 -12.10 -10.27
C GLY A 167 -43.48 -11.55 -11.30
N GLU A 168 -44.63 -11.04 -10.85
CA GLU A 168 -45.64 -10.39 -11.69
C GLU A 168 -45.10 -9.13 -12.34
N CYS A 169 -44.44 -8.25 -11.58
CA CYS A 169 -43.86 -7.02 -12.10
C CYS A 169 -42.84 -7.28 -13.22
N ILE A 170 -41.89 -8.21 -13.01
CA ILE A 170 -40.89 -8.55 -14.03
C ILE A 170 -41.54 -9.19 -15.26
N TYR A 171 -42.55 -10.04 -15.07
CA TYR A 171 -43.24 -10.70 -16.18
C TYR A 171 -44.02 -9.70 -17.05
N LYS A 172 -44.84 -8.85 -16.44
CA LYS A 172 -45.59 -7.77 -17.12
C LYS A 172 -44.64 -6.84 -17.87
N ARG A 173 -43.60 -6.35 -17.21
CA ARG A 173 -42.59 -5.45 -17.81
C ARG A 173 -41.89 -6.01 -19.05
N VAL A 174 -41.77 -7.34 -19.17
CA VAL A 174 -41.21 -7.99 -20.34
C VAL A 174 -42.27 -8.23 -21.40
N LYS A 175 -43.46 -8.71 -21.03
CA LYS A 175 -44.56 -9.00 -21.96
C LYS A 175 -45.15 -7.75 -22.60
N GLU A 176 -45.22 -6.66 -21.86
CA GLU A 176 -45.75 -5.36 -22.30
C GLU A 176 -44.67 -4.48 -22.95
N SER A 177 -43.47 -5.00 -23.16
CA SER A 177 -42.40 -4.23 -23.79
C SER A 177 -42.47 -4.32 -25.31
N ASP A 178 -42.23 -3.19 -25.99
CA ASP A 178 -42.08 -3.15 -27.45
C ASP A 178 -40.84 -3.90 -27.97
N ASP A 179 -39.91 -4.27 -27.07
CA ASP A 179 -38.75 -5.09 -27.38
C ASP A 179 -39.11 -6.58 -27.20
N ALA A 180 -39.38 -7.25 -28.32
CA ALA A 180 -39.67 -8.68 -28.37
C ALA A 180 -38.55 -9.57 -27.81
N TYR A 181 -37.32 -9.05 -27.67
CA TYR A 181 -36.15 -9.77 -27.15
C TYR A 181 -35.81 -9.41 -25.69
N LYS A 182 -36.67 -8.67 -25.01
CA LYS A 182 -36.42 -8.25 -23.63
C LYS A 182 -36.33 -9.45 -22.71
N ALA A 183 -35.21 -9.56 -22.02
CA ALA A 183 -34.91 -10.73 -21.21
C ALA A 183 -35.52 -10.64 -19.81
N LEU A 184 -36.13 -11.75 -19.35
CA LEU A 184 -36.57 -11.95 -17.95
C LEU A 184 -35.41 -12.09 -16.96
N ARG A 185 -34.16 -11.99 -17.42
CA ARG A 185 -32.92 -12.14 -16.63
C ARG A 185 -31.87 -11.16 -17.11
N ASN A 186 -31.03 -10.71 -16.19
CA ASN A 186 -29.87 -9.87 -16.51
C ASN A 186 -28.94 -10.56 -17.51
N LYS A 187 -28.42 -9.78 -18.46
CA LYS A 187 -27.27 -10.15 -19.29
C LYS A 187 -25.96 -9.81 -18.55
N TYR A 188 -24.84 -10.25 -19.10
CA TYR A 188 -23.53 -9.99 -18.50
C TYR A 188 -23.26 -8.48 -18.38
N GLY A 189 -22.92 -8.00 -17.18
CA GLY A 189 -22.65 -6.59 -16.91
C GLY A 189 -23.89 -5.75 -16.57
N GLU A 190 -25.10 -6.32 -16.64
CA GLU A 190 -26.34 -5.61 -16.34
C GLU A 190 -26.89 -5.95 -14.94
N TYR A 191 -27.43 -4.93 -14.26
CA TYR A 191 -28.11 -5.05 -12.97
C TYR A 191 -29.49 -4.40 -13.07
N THR A 192 -30.38 -4.97 -13.89
CA THR A 192 -31.70 -4.38 -14.17
C THR A 192 -32.84 -5.14 -13.52
N MET A 193 -32.76 -6.48 -13.48
CA MET A 193 -33.74 -7.40 -12.89
C MET A 193 -33.25 -7.98 -11.56
N CYS A 194 -32.52 -7.20 -10.77
CA CYS A 194 -32.06 -7.62 -9.45
C CYS A 194 -33.23 -7.61 -8.45
N THR A 195 -33.24 -8.60 -7.55
CA THR A 195 -34.22 -8.71 -6.47
C THR A 195 -33.55 -9.14 -5.17
N SER A 196 -34.09 -8.69 -4.04
CA SER A 196 -33.62 -9.09 -2.72
C SER A 196 -34.21 -10.45 -2.34
N ARG A 197 -33.54 -11.16 -1.44
CA ARG A 197 -34.08 -12.41 -0.90
C ARG A 197 -35.36 -12.18 -0.10
N GLY A 198 -35.49 -11.03 0.57
CA GLY A 198 -36.69 -10.66 1.33
C GLY A 198 -37.91 -10.56 0.42
N ILE A 199 -37.79 -9.86 -0.71
CA ILE A 199 -38.89 -9.69 -1.66
C ILE A 199 -39.30 -11.04 -2.29
N ILE A 200 -38.35 -11.91 -2.60
CA ILE A 200 -38.69 -13.27 -3.07
C ILE A 200 -39.39 -14.06 -1.96
N ARG A 201 -38.98 -13.90 -0.69
CA ARG A 201 -39.65 -14.55 0.44
C ARG A 201 -41.10 -14.08 0.56
N GLU A 202 -41.35 -12.77 0.45
CA GLU A 202 -42.70 -12.20 0.44
C GLU A 202 -43.54 -12.80 -0.69
N GLU A 203 -42.98 -12.90 -1.91
CA GLU A 203 -43.66 -13.56 -3.03
C GLU A 203 -43.97 -15.04 -2.76
N ILE A 204 -43.04 -15.78 -2.14
CA ILE A 204 -43.28 -17.18 -1.74
C ILE A 204 -44.49 -17.25 -0.81
N ASN A 205 -44.51 -16.42 0.24
CA ASN A 205 -45.61 -16.41 1.20
C ASN A 205 -46.96 -16.10 0.53
N ILE A 206 -47.00 -15.06 -0.32
CA ILE A 206 -48.22 -14.69 -1.07
C ILE A 206 -48.71 -15.85 -1.95
N LEU A 207 -47.79 -16.54 -2.63
CA LEU A 207 -48.14 -17.69 -3.48
C LEU A 207 -48.69 -18.86 -2.67
N PHE A 208 -48.09 -19.19 -1.52
CA PHE A 208 -48.61 -20.24 -0.63
C PHE A 208 -49.99 -19.86 -0.08
N GLU A 209 -50.17 -18.62 0.37
CA GLU A 209 -51.45 -18.09 0.86
C GLU A 209 -52.56 -18.21 -0.21
N LYS A 210 -52.29 -17.73 -1.43
CA LYS A 210 -53.25 -17.79 -2.53
C LYS A 210 -53.59 -19.22 -2.94
N GLN A 211 -52.60 -20.07 -3.12
CA GLN A 211 -52.84 -21.47 -3.50
C GLN A 211 -53.65 -22.22 -2.44
N ARG A 212 -53.38 -21.98 -1.16
CA ARG A 212 -54.17 -22.51 -0.06
C ARG A 212 -55.61 -22.02 -0.09
N SER A 213 -55.84 -20.73 -0.38
CA SER A 213 -57.20 -20.17 -0.53
C SER A 213 -57.98 -20.77 -1.70
N PHE A 214 -57.29 -21.27 -2.73
CA PHE A 214 -57.89 -22.02 -3.84
C PHE A 214 -58.04 -23.52 -3.58
N GLY A 215 -57.80 -23.98 -2.35
CA GLY A 215 -57.92 -25.40 -1.97
C GLY A 215 -56.80 -26.29 -2.52
N ALA A 216 -55.57 -25.77 -2.65
CA ALA A 216 -54.41 -26.56 -3.02
C ALA A 216 -53.75 -27.23 -1.80
N GLU A 217 -53.79 -28.55 -1.74
CA GLU A 217 -53.19 -29.34 -0.65
C GLU A 217 -51.67 -29.20 -0.57
N PHE A 218 -51.01 -29.05 -1.74
CA PHE A 218 -49.55 -28.86 -1.84
C PHE A 218 -49.04 -27.53 -1.25
N ALA A 219 -49.93 -26.63 -0.85
CA ALA A 219 -49.63 -25.32 -0.28
C ALA A 219 -49.93 -25.24 1.23
N SER A 220 -49.90 -26.37 1.95
CA SER A 220 -50.11 -26.41 3.40
C SER A 220 -49.04 -25.62 4.18
N SER A 221 -49.34 -25.25 5.43
CA SER A 221 -48.44 -24.41 6.25
C SER A 221 -47.17 -25.18 6.60
N GLU A 222 -47.32 -26.47 6.83
CA GLU A 222 -46.19 -27.37 7.09
C GLU A 222 -45.21 -27.39 5.90
N ILE A 223 -45.72 -27.51 4.66
CA ILE A 223 -44.88 -27.51 3.46
C ILE A 223 -44.21 -26.14 3.26
N GLU A 224 -44.94 -25.06 3.53
CA GLU A 224 -44.40 -23.69 3.49
C GLU A 224 -43.21 -23.54 4.43
N ASP A 225 -43.35 -23.91 5.70
CA ASP A 225 -42.29 -23.82 6.71
C ASP A 225 -41.06 -24.66 6.32
N MET A 226 -41.27 -25.91 5.91
CA MET A 226 -40.18 -26.79 5.43
C MET A 226 -39.46 -26.20 4.22
N TYR A 227 -40.21 -25.61 3.27
CA TYR A 227 -39.63 -24.99 2.09
C TYR A 227 -38.85 -23.72 2.43
N LEU A 228 -39.39 -22.86 3.29
CA LEU A 228 -38.73 -21.63 3.74
C LEU A 228 -37.44 -21.91 4.51
N GLU A 229 -37.40 -22.97 5.33
CA GLU A 229 -36.18 -23.44 6.00
C GLU A 229 -35.07 -23.78 4.99
N ILE A 230 -35.43 -24.48 3.90
CA ILE A 230 -34.50 -24.79 2.81
C ILE A 230 -34.08 -23.51 2.07
N PHE A 231 -35.04 -22.64 1.74
CA PHE A 231 -34.83 -21.41 0.98
C PHE A 231 -33.86 -20.46 1.67
N ASP A 232 -34.02 -20.27 2.98
CA ASP A 232 -33.20 -19.38 3.79
C ASP A 232 -31.82 -19.94 4.13
N SER A 233 -31.69 -21.27 4.12
CA SER A 233 -30.46 -21.94 4.54
C SER A 233 -29.20 -21.37 3.88
N GLN A 234 -28.32 -20.79 4.68
CA GLN A 234 -27.00 -20.35 4.25
C GLN A 234 -26.01 -20.50 5.40
N ARG A 235 -24.76 -20.83 5.08
CA ARG A 235 -23.71 -20.78 6.11
C ARG A 235 -23.50 -19.32 6.55
N PRO A 236 -23.09 -19.10 7.81
CA PRO A 236 -22.66 -17.79 8.27
C PRO A 236 -21.67 -17.16 7.28
N TYR A 237 -21.90 -15.88 6.97
CA TYR A 237 -21.08 -15.13 6.03
C TYR A 237 -19.64 -14.99 6.56
N SER A 238 -19.53 -14.77 7.86
CA SER A 238 -18.33 -14.55 8.63
C SER A 238 -18.38 -15.35 9.92
N ASP A 239 -17.27 -15.26 10.65
CA ASP A 239 -17.12 -15.76 12.00
C ASP A 239 -16.14 -14.80 12.67
N PHE A 240 -16.63 -14.06 13.67
CA PHE A 240 -15.86 -13.02 14.34
C PHE A 240 -14.55 -13.56 14.93
N ASP A 241 -14.61 -14.70 15.62
CA ASP A 241 -13.46 -15.28 16.33
C ASP A 241 -12.41 -15.78 15.31
N LYS A 242 -12.85 -16.32 14.17
CA LYS A 242 -11.94 -16.65 13.06
C LYS A 242 -11.29 -15.40 12.46
N LEU A 243 -12.02 -14.29 12.34
CA LEU A 243 -11.47 -13.03 11.83
C LEU A 243 -10.47 -12.42 12.81
N GLU A 244 -10.76 -12.48 14.10
CA GLU A 244 -9.88 -12.01 15.18
C GLU A 244 -8.54 -12.75 15.19
N LYS A 245 -8.52 -14.06 14.87
CA LYS A 245 -7.28 -14.84 14.73
C LYS A 245 -6.33 -14.27 13.66
N PHE A 246 -6.84 -13.64 12.61
CA PHE A 246 -6.02 -13.00 11.58
C PHE A 246 -5.49 -11.62 11.98
N VAL A 247 -5.94 -11.05 13.11
CA VAL A 247 -5.38 -9.81 13.64
C VAL A 247 -3.99 -10.09 14.18
N GLY A 248 -3.00 -9.32 13.73
CA GLY A 248 -1.63 -9.43 14.20
C GLY A 248 -1.48 -9.03 15.67
N TYR A 249 -0.36 -9.42 16.27
CA TYR A 249 -0.02 -9.09 17.65
C TYR A 249 0.73 -7.76 17.76
N CYS A 250 0.60 -7.11 18.91
CA CYS A 250 1.28 -5.88 19.25
C CYS A 250 2.81 -6.06 19.18
N THR A 251 3.52 -5.03 18.73
CA THR A 251 4.98 -5.01 18.71
C THR A 251 5.59 -5.23 20.10
N PHE A 252 5.06 -4.56 21.14
CA PHE A 252 5.62 -4.62 22.50
C PHE A 252 4.92 -5.60 23.44
N GLU A 253 3.59 -5.59 23.48
CA GLU A 253 2.79 -6.47 24.35
C GLU A 253 2.59 -7.85 23.70
N LYS A 254 3.44 -8.82 24.05
CA LYS A 254 3.37 -10.20 23.54
C LYS A 254 1.99 -10.81 23.81
N GLY A 255 1.44 -11.50 22.81
CA GLY A 255 0.13 -12.17 22.92
C GLY A 255 -1.08 -11.23 22.84
N VAL A 256 -0.89 -9.90 22.89
CA VAL A 256 -2.00 -8.93 22.83
C VAL A 256 -2.27 -8.51 21.38
N LYS A 257 -3.55 -8.49 20.98
CA LYS A 257 -3.96 -8.08 19.63
C LYS A 257 -3.76 -6.58 19.40
N ARG A 258 -3.49 -6.23 18.14
CA ARG A 258 -3.35 -4.84 17.68
C ARG A 258 -4.63 -4.04 17.88
N ALA A 259 -4.50 -2.73 18.11
CA ALA A 259 -5.61 -1.79 18.20
C ALA A 259 -6.18 -1.46 16.81
N PRO A 260 -7.51 -1.32 16.66
CA PRO A 260 -8.11 -0.77 15.44
C PRO A 260 -7.58 0.64 15.16
N LYS A 261 -7.38 1.00 13.89
CA LYS A 261 -6.93 2.37 13.56
C LYS A 261 -7.96 3.46 13.89
N LYS A 262 -9.22 3.06 14.08
CA LYS A 262 -10.37 3.93 14.34
C LYS A 262 -10.88 3.88 15.78
N CYS A 263 -10.07 3.33 16.68
CA CYS A 263 -10.34 3.44 18.12
C CYS A 263 -9.74 4.73 18.68
N ILE A 264 -10.32 5.27 19.74
CA ILE A 264 -9.93 6.59 20.29
C ILE A 264 -8.46 6.62 20.73
N SER A 265 -7.97 5.57 21.40
CA SER A 265 -6.56 5.51 21.81
C SER A 265 -5.61 5.58 20.61
N ALA A 266 -5.94 4.90 19.51
CA ALA A 266 -5.10 4.92 18.31
C ALA A 266 -5.16 6.26 17.56
N GLU A 267 -6.32 6.92 17.51
CA GLU A 267 -6.45 8.24 16.89
C GLU A 267 -5.77 9.33 17.73
N GLU A 268 -5.86 9.28 19.07
CA GLU A 268 -5.08 10.13 19.98
C GLU A 268 -3.57 9.91 19.82
N PHE A 269 -3.14 8.65 19.72
CA PHE A 269 -1.72 8.34 19.50
C PHE A 269 -1.18 9.01 18.24
N VAL A 270 -1.94 8.95 17.13
CA VAL A 270 -1.55 9.62 15.88
C VAL A 270 -1.58 11.15 16.02
N LEU A 271 -2.54 11.70 16.77
CA LEU A 271 -2.60 13.13 17.05
C LEU A 271 -1.33 13.62 17.74
N TYR A 272 -0.95 13.01 18.86
CA TYR A 272 0.25 13.41 19.60
C TYR A 272 1.54 13.10 18.85
N ASP A 273 1.60 11.99 18.09
CA ASP A 273 2.74 11.68 17.22
C ASP A 273 2.98 12.79 16.19
N ASN A 274 1.90 13.25 15.55
CA ASN A 274 1.96 14.33 14.57
C ASN A 274 2.34 15.67 15.21
N ILE A 275 1.79 15.99 16.39
CA ILE A 275 2.13 17.21 17.14
C ILE A 275 3.62 17.21 17.52
N ASN A 276 4.13 16.12 18.09
CA ASN A 276 5.52 16.05 18.59
C ASN A 276 6.56 16.08 17.46
N LYS A 277 6.21 15.52 16.30
CA LYS A 277 7.05 15.57 15.08
C LYS A 277 7.02 16.94 14.41
N LEU A 278 5.93 17.69 14.54
CA LEU A 278 5.78 18.98 13.88
C LEU A 278 6.83 19.97 14.37
N SER A 279 7.34 20.76 13.44
CA SER A 279 8.16 21.93 13.71
C SER A 279 7.81 22.98 12.68
N ILE A 280 7.93 24.24 13.08
CA ILE A 280 7.69 25.38 12.21
C ILE A 280 9.05 25.89 11.78
N VAL A 281 9.23 26.03 10.47
CA VAL A 281 10.45 26.54 9.85
C VAL A 281 10.17 27.95 9.36
N CYS A 282 10.87 28.95 9.89
CA CYS A 282 10.80 30.33 9.44
C CYS A 282 12.22 30.78 9.09
N ASP A 283 12.44 31.25 7.86
CA ASP A 283 13.74 31.71 7.34
C ASP A 283 14.95 30.78 7.60
N GLY A 284 14.67 29.47 7.66
CA GLY A 284 15.68 28.43 7.91
C GLY A 284 15.89 28.08 9.37
N GLU A 285 15.31 28.82 10.31
CA GLU A 285 15.25 28.48 11.72
C GLU A 285 14.07 27.54 12.01
N LYS A 286 14.31 26.53 12.85
CA LYS A 286 13.34 25.49 13.15
C LYS A 286 12.95 25.55 14.63
N ARG A 287 11.67 25.86 14.91
CA ARG A 287 11.12 25.84 16.27
C ARG A 287 10.10 24.71 16.46
N LYS A 288 10.02 24.20 17.69
CA LYS A 288 8.95 23.28 18.12
C LYS A 288 7.68 24.05 18.48
N LEU A 289 6.56 23.33 18.58
CA LEU A 289 5.32 23.87 19.12
C LEU A 289 5.45 24.08 20.63
N ASN A 290 4.94 25.20 21.13
CA ASN A 290 4.81 25.44 22.57
C ASN A 290 3.55 24.76 23.15
N ASN A 291 3.42 24.72 24.48
CA ASN A 291 2.29 24.05 25.14
C ASN A 291 0.93 24.65 24.79
N LYS A 292 0.82 25.98 24.67
CA LYS A 292 -0.43 26.64 24.26
C LYS A 292 -0.86 26.24 22.86
N GLU A 293 0.08 26.22 21.90
CA GLU A 293 -0.15 25.76 20.53
C GLU A 293 -0.59 24.29 20.50
N ARG A 294 0.06 23.42 21.30
CA ARG A 294 -0.30 22.00 21.43
C ARG A 294 -1.74 21.83 21.91
N ASP A 295 -2.13 22.55 22.96
CA ASP A 295 -3.47 22.47 23.56
C ASP A 295 -4.56 22.96 22.60
N LEU A 296 -4.29 24.04 21.85
CA LEU A 296 -5.20 24.54 20.81
C LEU A 296 -5.47 23.47 19.75
N ILE A 297 -4.43 22.79 19.28
CA ILE A 297 -4.55 21.72 18.27
C ILE A 297 -5.38 20.55 18.82
N VAL A 298 -5.11 20.13 20.06
CA VAL A 298 -5.85 19.03 20.70
C VAL A 298 -7.33 19.39 20.85
N LYS A 299 -7.63 20.59 21.36
CA LYS A 299 -9.02 21.08 21.49
C LYS A 299 -9.73 21.09 20.14
N GLU A 300 -9.08 21.61 19.11
CA GLU A 300 -9.63 21.66 17.76
C GLU A 300 -9.88 20.25 17.18
N ALA A 301 -8.99 19.28 17.47
CA ALA A 301 -9.12 17.91 16.97
C ALA A 301 -10.37 17.22 17.55
N TYR A 302 -10.75 17.54 18.78
CA TYR A 302 -11.97 17.06 19.42
C TYR A 302 -13.24 17.85 19.06
N ASN A 303 -13.12 18.95 18.30
CA ASN A 303 -14.24 19.69 17.69
C ASN A 303 -14.47 19.46 16.18
N LYS A 304 -13.41 19.20 15.38
CA LYS A 304 -13.51 18.81 13.97
C LYS A 304 -13.09 17.37 13.65
N LYS A 305 -13.83 16.71 12.73
CA LYS A 305 -13.54 15.36 12.21
C LYS A 305 -12.12 15.22 11.63
N GLU A 306 -11.63 16.28 11.02
CA GLU A 306 -10.34 16.35 10.35
C GLU A 306 -9.78 17.78 10.45
N ILE A 307 -8.48 17.87 10.69
CA ILE A 307 -7.72 19.13 10.60
C ILE A 307 -6.76 19.01 9.43
N LYS A 308 -6.81 19.99 8.54
CA LYS A 308 -5.83 20.20 7.46
C LYS A 308 -4.77 21.19 7.89
N TYR A 309 -3.60 21.16 7.25
CA TYR A 309 -2.53 22.13 7.55
C TYR A 309 -2.97 23.58 7.30
N SER A 310 -3.85 23.83 6.33
CA SER A 310 -4.42 25.16 6.08
C SER A 310 -5.26 25.68 7.25
N ALA A 311 -6.01 24.80 7.91
CA ALA A 311 -6.73 25.13 9.14
C ALA A 311 -5.77 25.30 10.32
N LEU A 312 -4.73 24.46 10.38
CA LEU A 312 -3.70 24.53 11.42
C LEU A 312 -2.92 25.85 11.36
N ARG A 313 -2.57 26.34 10.17
CA ARG A 313 -1.94 27.64 9.97
C ARG A 313 -2.77 28.77 10.57
N LYS A 314 -4.08 28.79 10.27
CA LYS A 314 -5.02 29.78 10.81
C LYS A 314 -5.12 29.67 12.33
N LEU A 315 -5.19 28.45 12.86
CA LEU A 315 -5.27 28.20 14.30
C LEU A 315 -4.03 28.68 15.06
N LEU A 316 -2.85 28.56 14.45
CA LEU A 316 -1.57 28.94 15.04
C LEU A 316 -1.14 30.38 14.69
N ASN A 317 -1.94 31.11 13.90
CA ASN A 317 -1.64 32.46 13.42
C ASN A 317 -0.23 32.61 12.80
N LEU A 318 0.13 31.69 11.90
CA LEU A 318 1.47 31.69 11.29
C LEU A 318 1.56 32.65 10.10
N ASP A 319 2.67 33.38 10.04
CA ASP A 319 3.04 34.30 8.96
C ASP A 319 3.28 33.59 7.61
N GLU A 320 3.31 34.35 6.52
CA GLU A 320 3.48 33.82 5.16
C GLU A 320 4.86 33.22 4.87
N ASN A 321 5.88 33.45 5.70
CA ASN A 321 7.22 32.89 5.54
C ASN A 321 7.38 31.57 6.32
N SER A 322 6.59 31.35 7.36
CA SER A 322 6.56 30.11 8.13
C SER A 322 6.12 28.90 7.30
N ARG A 323 6.75 27.74 7.47
CA ARG A 323 6.44 26.48 6.78
C ARG A 323 6.40 25.31 7.76
N PHE A 324 5.53 24.33 7.51
CA PHE A 324 5.48 23.10 8.31
C PHE A 324 6.58 22.11 7.91
N SER A 325 7.43 21.69 8.85
CA SER A 325 8.57 20.80 8.57
C SER A 325 8.17 19.40 8.08
N THR A 326 6.93 19.00 8.32
CA THR A 326 6.34 17.71 7.94
C THR A 326 5.73 17.72 6.55
N LEU A 327 5.62 18.90 5.92
CA LEU A 327 5.18 19.05 4.54
C LEU A 327 6.37 19.30 3.62
N THR A 328 6.24 18.84 2.38
CA THR A 328 7.18 19.13 1.30
C THR A 328 6.54 20.17 0.39
N TYR A 329 6.94 21.42 0.55
CA TYR A 329 6.45 22.52 -0.27
C TYR A 329 7.13 22.50 -1.63
N SER A 330 6.33 22.32 -2.68
CA SER A 330 6.80 22.44 -4.05
C SER A 330 6.97 23.92 -4.38
N ILE A 331 8.06 24.27 -5.05
CA ILE A 331 8.30 25.64 -5.51
C ILE A 331 7.25 26.05 -6.55
N ASP A 332 6.83 25.11 -7.39
CA ASP A 332 5.87 25.34 -8.49
C ASP A 332 4.39 25.23 -8.07
N LYS A 333 4.11 24.92 -6.80
CA LYS A 333 2.74 24.81 -6.30
C LYS A 333 2.51 25.84 -5.22
N ASP A 334 1.35 26.48 -5.31
CA ASP A 334 0.83 27.33 -4.25
C ASP A 334 0.88 26.58 -2.89
N VAL A 335 1.39 27.29 -1.89
CA VAL A 335 1.44 26.89 -0.48
C VAL A 335 0.05 26.43 -0.03
N SER A 336 -1.01 27.15 -0.44
CA SER A 336 -2.40 26.85 -0.09
C SER A 336 -2.81 25.42 -0.54
N LYS A 337 -2.39 25.00 -1.74
CA LYS A 337 -2.67 23.67 -2.29
C LYS A 337 -1.91 22.59 -1.54
N THR A 338 -0.67 22.88 -1.14
CA THR A 338 0.15 21.95 -0.34
C THR A 338 -0.47 21.77 1.06
N GLU A 339 -0.92 22.86 1.67
CA GLU A 339 -1.51 22.87 3.02
C GLU A 339 -2.96 22.37 3.07
N ASN A 340 -3.62 22.17 1.93
CA ASN A 340 -4.89 21.43 1.84
C ASN A 340 -4.73 19.93 2.16
N THR A 341 -3.51 19.49 2.50
CA THR A 341 -3.22 18.15 3.00
C THR A 341 -3.74 17.97 4.43
N LYS A 342 -4.22 16.77 4.73
CA LYS A 342 -4.65 16.37 6.08
C LYS A 342 -3.48 16.31 7.06
N PHE A 343 -3.60 17.01 8.19
CA PHE A 343 -2.69 16.88 9.34
C PHE A 343 -3.10 15.68 10.22
N VAL A 344 -4.35 15.65 10.69
CA VAL A 344 -4.86 14.58 11.56
C VAL A 344 -6.37 14.39 11.36
N SER A 345 -6.88 13.20 11.66
CA SER A 345 -8.32 12.93 11.68
C SER A 345 -8.69 11.93 12.76
N LEU A 346 -9.67 12.31 13.58
CA LEU A 346 -10.29 11.49 14.62
C LEU A 346 -11.58 10.84 14.09
N SER A 347 -11.59 10.42 12.83
CA SER A 347 -12.85 10.04 12.16
C SER A 347 -13.62 8.91 12.85
N GLY A 348 -12.93 7.99 13.54
CA GLY A 348 -13.57 6.91 14.28
C GLY A 348 -14.34 7.45 15.47
N TYR A 349 -13.69 8.30 16.26
CA TYR A 349 -14.33 9.03 17.36
C TYR A 349 -15.54 9.84 16.89
N TYR A 350 -15.43 10.60 15.80
CA TYR A 350 -16.56 11.40 15.29
C TYR A 350 -17.72 10.58 14.74
N GLU A 351 -17.44 9.45 14.10
CA GLU A 351 -18.49 8.60 13.57
C GLU A 351 -19.28 7.96 14.71
N ILE A 352 -18.61 7.50 15.77
CA ILE A 352 -19.27 7.01 16.98
C ILE A 352 -20.03 8.15 17.68
N LYS A 353 -19.38 9.30 17.91
CA LYS A 353 -19.99 10.50 18.51
C LYS A 353 -21.28 10.88 17.79
N ARG A 354 -21.21 11.09 16.47
CA ARG A 354 -22.36 11.53 15.67
C ARG A 354 -23.49 10.50 15.66
N ALA A 355 -23.16 9.21 15.69
CA ALA A 355 -24.15 8.15 15.74
C ALA A 355 -24.91 8.15 17.08
N ILE A 356 -24.19 8.28 18.19
CA ILE A 356 -24.78 8.34 19.53
C ILE A 356 -25.56 9.65 19.75
N GLU A 357 -25.03 10.79 19.32
CA GLU A 357 -25.73 12.08 19.41
C GLU A 357 -27.05 12.08 18.64
N LYS A 358 -27.12 11.35 17.52
CA LYS A 358 -28.33 11.22 16.70
C LYS A 358 -29.29 10.13 17.18
N GLY A 359 -28.77 9.01 17.67
CA GLY A 359 -29.58 7.88 18.10
C GLY A 359 -30.09 7.99 19.54
N ILE A 360 -29.37 8.73 20.40
CA ILE A 360 -29.70 8.92 21.81
C ILE A 360 -29.83 10.42 22.12
N SER A 361 -28.73 11.11 22.43
CA SER A 361 -28.70 12.56 22.67
C SER A 361 -27.26 13.10 22.80
N LYS A 362 -27.11 14.42 22.79
CA LYS A 362 -25.81 15.08 23.03
C LYS A 362 -25.39 15.02 24.50
N GLU A 363 -26.36 15.05 25.40
CA GLU A 363 -26.20 14.96 26.85
C GLU A 363 -25.63 13.60 27.22
N TYR A 364 -26.20 12.53 26.67
CA TYR A 364 -25.73 11.17 26.87
C TYR A 364 -24.29 10.98 26.36
N TRP A 365 -23.97 11.55 25.18
CA TRP A 365 -22.60 11.54 24.67
C TRP A 365 -21.62 12.21 25.66
N ASN A 366 -22.01 13.34 26.27
CA ASN A 366 -21.16 14.05 27.22
C ASN A 366 -20.86 13.25 28.49
N GLU A 367 -21.77 12.37 28.92
CA GLU A 367 -21.56 11.45 30.04
C GLU A 367 -20.53 10.37 29.69
N ILE A 368 -20.62 9.80 28.48
CA ILE A 368 -19.81 8.63 28.11
C ILE A 368 -18.51 8.93 27.36
N LYS A 369 -18.31 10.15 26.83
CA LYS A 369 -17.17 10.50 25.96
C LYS A 369 -15.79 10.21 26.56
N ASN A 370 -15.71 10.18 27.89
CA ASN A 370 -14.47 9.91 28.63
C ASN A 370 -14.22 8.41 28.88
N ASN A 371 -15.20 7.54 28.66
CA ASN A 371 -15.04 6.09 28.80
C ASN A 371 -14.34 5.51 27.55
N LYS A 372 -13.01 5.66 27.53
CA LYS A 372 -12.18 5.26 26.39
C LYS A 372 -12.21 3.76 26.12
N ASP A 373 -12.29 2.93 27.15
CA ASP A 373 -12.29 1.48 26.98
C ASP A 373 -13.57 1.01 26.28
N MET A 374 -14.72 1.58 26.65
CA MET A 374 -15.99 1.34 25.94
C MET A 374 -15.90 1.76 24.46
N LEU A 375 -15.42 2.97 24.18
CA LEU A 375 -15.26 3.47 22.80
C LEU A 375 -14.27 2.63 21.99
N ASN A 376 -13.18 2.17 22.62
CA ASN A 376 -12.21 1.28 22.00
C ASN A 376 -12.81 -0.09 21.67
N ASN A 377 -13.61 -0.66 22.58
CA ASN A 377 -14.32 -1.92 22.39
C ASN A 377 -15.35 -1.84 21.25
N ILE A 378 -16.12 -0.75 21.19
CA ILE A 378 -17.04 -0.47 20.08
C ILE A 378 -16.26 -0.45 18.77
N ALA A 379 -15.19 0.34 18.66
CA ALA A 379 -14.37 0.41 17.46
C ALA A 379 -13.74 -0.94 17.08
N TYR A 380 -13.38 -1.77 18.06
CA TYR A 380 -12.85 -3.12 17.84
C TYR A 380 -13.86 -4.03 17.16
N VAL A 381 -15.08 -4.12 17.72
CA VAL A 381 -16.14 -4.95 17.15
C VAL A 381 -16.55 -4.45 15.77
N LEU A 382 -16.73 -3.14 15.59
CA LEU A 382 -17.10 -2.53 14.30
C LEU A 382 -16.02 -2.69 13.21
N THR A 383 -14.77 -2.99 13.59
CA THR A 383 -13.68 -3.27 12.63
C THR A 383 -13.72 -4.72 12.12
N LEU A 384 -14.07 -5.66 13.00
CA LEU A 384 -14.05 -7.10 12.70
C LEU A 384 -15.39 -7.62 12.20
N GLY A 385 -16.50 -7.17 12.81
CA GLY A 385 -17.85 -7.63 12.50
C GLY A 385 -18.21 -7.43 11.02
N LYS A 386 -18.87 -8.45 10.44
CA LYS A 386 -19.33 -8.40 9.04
C LYS A 386 -20.84 -8.63 8.89
N THR A 387 -21.53 -8.95 9.97
CA THR A 387 -22.99 -8.98 10.01
C THR A 387 -23.49 -8.22 11.23
N ASP A 388 -24.67 -7.62 11.12
CA ASP A 388 -25.26 -6.83 12.20
C ASP A 388 -25.50 -7.70 13.45
N LYS A 389 -25.95 -8.96 13.26
CA LYS A 389 -26.12 -9.94 14.34
C LYS A 389 -24.83 -10.24 15.10
N GLU A 390 -23.72 -10.49 14.40
CA GLU A 390 -22.43 -10.73 15.06
C GLU A 390 -21.92 -9.50 15.81
N ILE A 391 -22.16 -8.29 15.27
CA ILE A 391 -21.77 -7.03 15.92
C ILE A 391 -22.55 -6.88 17.23
N GLU A 392 -23.87 -7.06 17.19
CA GLU A 392 -24.73 -7.01 18.37
C GLU A 392 -24.28 -8.02 19.44
N GLU A 393 -24.13 -9.30 19.08
CA GLU A 393 -23.67 -10.34 20.00
C GLU A 393 -22.30 -10.02 20.64
N GLN A 394 -21.37 -9.49 19.86
CA GLN A 394 -20.01 -9.18 20.33
C GLN A 394 -19.92 -7.88 21.14
N LEU A 395 -20.84 -6.93 20.92
CA LEU A 395 -20.97 -5.73 21.74
C LEU A 395 -21.65 -6.04 23.08
N ILE A 396 -22.70 -6.88 23.09
CA ILE A 396 -23.34 -7.35 24.32
C ILE A 396 -22.33 -8.09 25.21
N LYS A 397 -21.52 -8.99 24.63
CA LYS A 397 -20.42 -9.68 25.34
C LYS A 397 -19.38 -8.74 25.96
N ARG A 398 -19.32 -7.48 25.53
CA ARG A 398 -18.42 -6.45 26.02
C ARG A 398 -19.14 -5.43 26.92
N ASN A 399 -20.32 -5.79 27.43
CA ASN A 399 -21.15 -4.97 28.32
C ASN A 399 -21.50 -3.60 27.72
N ILE A 400 -21.81 -3.56 26.42
CA ILE A 400 -22.29 -2.34 25.75
C ILE A 400 -23.82 -2.33 25.76
N ASP A 401 -24.40 -1.23 26.22
CA ASP A 401 -25.86 -1.07 26.30
C ASP A 401 -26.52 -1.15 24.93
N LYS A 402 -27.69 -1.78 24.87
CA LYS A 402 -28.46 -1.99 23.63
C LYS A 402 -28.77 -0.68 22.89
N LYS A 403 -29.07 0.40 23.62
CA LYS A 403 -29.29 1.75 23.05
C LYS A 403 -28.07 2.25 22.25
N ILE A 404 -26.86 2.01 22.77
CA ILE A 404 -25.61 2.36 22.07
C ILE A 404 -25.44 1.46 20.85
N ILE A 405 -25.67 0.15 20.99
CA ILE A 405 -25.54 -0.84 19.91
C ILE A 405 -26.40 -0.42 18.71
N GLU A 406 -27.68 -0.15 18.94
CA GLU A 406 -28.63 0.29 17.90
C GLU A 406 -28.17 1.55 17.18
N SER A 407 -27.55 2.48 17.91
CA SER A 407 -27.01 3.72 17.33
C SER A 407 -25.78 3.48 16.44
N VAL A 408 -24.89 2.54 16.80
CA VAL A 408 -23.59 2.36 16.13
C VAL A 408 -23.52 1.22 15.13
N ILE A 409 -24.55 0.36 15.04
CA ILE A 409 -24.53 -0.88 14.25
C ILE A 409 -24.26 -0.68 12.76
N ASP A 410 -24.64 0.47 12.22
CA ASP A 410 -24.42 0.84 10.81
C ASP A 410 -22.99 1.28 10.49
N ILE A 411 -22.17 1.56 11.52
CA ILE A 411 -20.80 1.99 11.36
C ILE A 411 -19.91 0.80 10.97
N SER A 412 -19.00 1.00 10.02
CA SER A 412 -18.05 -0.01 9.59
C SER A 412 -16.64 0.56 9.57
N PHE A 413 -15.74 -0.07 10.32
CA PHE A 413 -14.34 0.29 10.33
C PHE A 413 -13.47 -0.77 9.69
N SER A 414 -12.20 -0.42 9.46
CA SER A 414 -11.21 -1.33 8.91
C SER A 414 -9.81 -0.96 9.39
N LYS A 415 -8.89 -1.92 9.24
CA LYS A 415 -7.46 -1.80 9.52
C LYS A 415 -7.11 -1.70 11.00
N PHE A 416 -5.92 -2.22 11.31
CA PHE A 416 -5.32 -2.20 12.64
C PHE A 416 -4.00 -1.42 12.63
N ASN A 417 -3.62 -0.92 13.79
CA ASN A 417 -2.31 -0.35 14.08
C ASN A 417 -1.28 -1.47 14.32
N ASN A 418 -0.01 -1.15 14.56
CA ASN A 418 1.01 -2.14 14.96
C ASN A 418 1.07 -2.36 16.48
N LEU A 419 0.47 -1.43 17.25
CA LEU A 419 0.42 -1.47 18.71
C LEU A 419 -0.98 -1.88 19.19
N SER A 420 -1.06 -2.50 20.37
CA SER A 420 -2.33 -2.76 21.08
C SER A 420 -2.80 -1.50 21.80
N VAL A 421 -4.08 -1.48 22.22
CA VAL A 421 -4.64 -0.41 23.06
C VAL A 421 -3.85 -0.31 24.37
N LYS A 422 -3.49 -1.45 24.96
CA LYS A 422 -2.65 -1.53 26.17
C LYS A 422 -1.31 -0.83 26.00
N ALA A 423 -0.58 -1.11 24.91
CA ALA A 423 0.70 -0.47 24.65
C ALA A 423 0.55 1.03 24.39
N ILE A 424 -0.46 1.41 23.61
CA ILE A 424 -0.77 2.81 23.33
C ILE A 424 -1.06 3.58 24.61
N ASN A 425 -1.89 3.03 25.52
CA ASN A 425 -2.24 3.70 26.78
C ASN A 425 -1.04 3.89 27.71
N LYS A 426 -0.02 3.02 27.65
CA LYS A 426 1.24 3.21 28.39
C LYS A 426 2.15 4.27 27.78
N ILE A 427 2.14 4.42 26.45
CA ILE A 427 3.01 5.37 25.72
C ILE A 427 2.42 6.79 25.71
N LEU A 428 1.08 6.89 25.59
CA LEU A 428 0.35 8.14 25.44
C LEU A 428 0.70 9.23 26.48
N PRO A 429 0.81 8.94 27.79
CA PRO A 429 1.15 9.94 28.80
C PRO A 429 2.44 10.72 28.46
N PHE A 430 3.51 10.01 28.11
CA PHE A 430 4.79 10.64 27.75
C PHE A 430 4.70 11.41 26.41
N MET A 431 3.88 10.94 25.47
CA MET A 431 3.67 11.70 24.23
C MET A 431 2.91 13.01 24.49
N LYS A 432 2.00 13.03 25.47
CA LYS A 432 1.29 14.25 25.90
C LYS A 432 2.25 15.27 26.50
N GLU A 433 3.25 14.81 27.25
CA GLU A 433 4.34 15.64 27.79
C GLU A 433 5.28 16.21 26.71
N GLY A 434 5.27 15.64 25.50
CA GLY A 434 6.02 16.14 24.35
C GLY A 434 7.16 15.26 23.87
N PHE A 435 7.40 14.13 24.53
CA PHE A 435 8.40 13.16 24.11
C PHE A 435 8.10 12.58 22.73
N GLN A 436 9.15 12.38 21.93
CA GLN A 436 8.99 11.68 20.65
C GLN A 436 8.64 10.22 20.88
N TYR A 437 8.10 9.55 19.86
CA TYR A 437 7.63 8.17 19.98
C TYR A 437 8.70 7.19 20.53
N ASN A 438 9.96 7.33 20.12
CA ASN A 438 11.06 6.50 20.62
C ASN A 438 11.31 6.72 22.13
N GLU A 439 11.40 7.99 22.55
CA GLU A 439 11.62 8.38 23.95
C GLU A 439 10.43 7.96 24.83
N ALA A 440 9.21 8.15 24.33
CA ALA A 440 7.98 7.76 24.99
C ALA A 440 7.88 6.23 25.16
N CYS A 441 8.38 5.44 24.19
CA CYS A 441 8.47 3.99 24.33
C CYS A 441 9.47 3.60 25.43
N GLU A 442 10.66 4.19 25.43
CA GLU A 442 11.70 3.91 26.44
C GLU A 442 11.20 4.27 27.85
N LYS A 443 10.56 5.43 28.02
CA LYS A 443 9.93 5.86 29.29
C LYS A 443 8.78 4.96 29.72
N ALA A 444 8.03 4.40 28.77
CA ALA A 444 6.99 3.40 29.04
C ALA A 444 7.54 2.00 29.38
N GLY A 445 8.87 1.84 29.46
CA GLY A 445 9.54 0.57 29.79
C GLY A 445 9.65 -0.38 28.60
N TYR A 446 9.48 0.11 27.37
CA TYR A 446 9.64 -0.71 26.17
C TYR A 446 11.03 -0.57 25.56
N ASP A 447 11.63 -1.70 25.21
CA ASP A 447 12.86 -1.72 24.40
C ASP A 447 12.52 -1.36 22.95
N PHE A 448 12.62 -0.07 22.64
CA PHE A 448 12.43 0.45 21.28
C PHE A 448 13.49 -0.05 20.29
N LYS A 449 14.72 -0.30 20.78
CA LYS A 449 15.85 -0.75 19.95
C LYS A 449 15.73 -2.22 19.58
N ALA A 450 14.86 -2.96 20.27
CA ALA A 450 14.54 -4.36 20.02
C ALA A 450 15.81 -5.21 19.90
N ILE A 451 16.73 -5.07 20.87
CA ILE A 451 17.98 -5.82 20.87
C ILE A 451 17.63 -7.30 20.95
N TYR A 452 17.99 -8.06 19.92
CA TYR A 452 17.67 -9.47 19.88
C TYR A 452 18.51 -10.22 20.93
N LYS A 453 17.82 -10.75 21.95
CA LYS A 453 18.41 -11.55 23.04
C LYS A 453 18.29 -13.07 22.84
N GLY A 454 17.90 -13.53 21.65
CA GLY A 454 17.74 -14.95 21.38
C GLY A 454 19.03 -15.60 20.87
N GLU A 455 18.96 -16.91 20.65
CA GLU A 455 20.10 -17.68 20.12
C GLU A 455 20.37 -17.34 18.65
N LYS A 456 21.67 -17.40 18.31
CA LYS A 456 22.20 -17.32 16.94
C LYS A 456 22.54 -18.72 16.46
N PHE A 457 22.24 -19.00 15.20
CA PHE A 457 22.38 -20.31 14.59
C PHE A 457 23.50 -20.33 13.55
N LYS A 458 24.18 -21.47 13.38
CA LYS A 458 25.19 -21.65 12.30
C LYS A 458 24.56 -21.45 10.91
N LYS A 459 23.33 -21.90 10.72
CA LYS A 459 22.54 -21.68 9.50
C LYS A 459 21.37 -20.76 9.76
N LEU A 460 20.98 -19.97 8.77
CA LEU A 460 19.79 -19.12 8.89
C LEU A 460 18.52 -19.97 9.08
N PRO A 461 17.72 -19.70 10.11
CA PRO A 461 16.43 -20.36 10.29
C PRO A 461 15.44 -19.94 9.21
N VAL A 462 14.34 -20.69 9.07
CA VAL A 462 13.27 -20.32 8.12
C VAL A 462 12.66 -19.00 8.56
N ILE A 463 12.59 -18.06 7.63
CA ILE A 463 12.01 -16.72 7.87
C ILE A 463 10.54 -16.90 8.23
N ASP A 464 10.11 -16.32 9.36
CA ASP A 464 8.70 -16.36 9.72
C ASP A 464 7.89 -15.58 8.68
N ILE A 465 7.02 -16.35 8.05
CA ILE A 465 6.24 -15.97 6.88
C ILE A 465 5.16 -14.95 7.27
N HIS A 466 4.71 -14.95 8.52
CA HIS A 466 3.57 -14.16 8.96
C HIS A 466 3.86 -12.64 8.98
N GLU A 467 5.13 -12.24 9.00
CA GLU A 467 5.53 -10.83 9.01
C GLU A 467 5.60 -10.20 7.61
N ILE A 468 5.71 -11.01 6.55
CA ILE A 468 5.88 -10.55 5.16
C ILE A 468 4.68 -10.91 4.31
N VAL A 469 3.86 -9.89 4.02
CA VAL A 469 2.62 -10.05 3.24
C VAL A 469 2.89 -10.24 1.73
N ASN A 470 3.97 -9.68 1.20
CA ASN A 470 4.26 -9.75 -0.24
C ASN A 470 4.85 -11.13 -0.62
N PRO A 471 4.14 -11.95 -1.42
CA PRO A 471 4.61 -13.28 -1.80
C PRO A 471 5.89 -13.26 -2.63
N VAL A 472 6.12 -12.22 -3.44
CA VAL A 472 7.34 -12.06 -4.26
C VAL A 472 8.56 -11.90 -3.36
N VAL A 473 8.46 -10.97 -2.40
CA VAL A 473 9.50 -10.73 -1.39
C VAL A 473 9.77 -12.00 -0.59
N LYS A 474 8.72 -12.68 -0.12
CA LYS A 474 8.85 -13.92 0.63
C LYS A 474 9.62 -14.98 -0.15
N ARG A 475 9.33 -15.15 -1.44
CA ARG A 475 10.04 -16.12 -2.29
C ARG A 475 11.50 -15.71 -2.49
N ALA A 476 11.78 -14.45 -2.79
CA ALA A 476 13.15 -13.94 -2.95
C ALA A 476 13.98 -14.19 -1.68
N LEU A 477 13.48 -13.78 -0.51
CA LEU A 477 14.16 -14.00 0.76
C LEU A 477 14.36 -15.49 1.11
N ALA A 478 13.38 -16.34 0.79
CA ALA A 478 13.51 -17.77 0.99
C ALA A 478 14.61 -18.38 0.09
N GLN A 479 14.77 -17.89 -1.15
CA GLN A 479 15.87 -18.30 -2.02
C GLN A 479 17.21 -17.74 -1.52
N SER A 480 17.27 -16.48 -1.11
CA SER A 480 18.48 -15.88 -0.53
C SER A 480 18.96 -16.65 0.70
N ARG A 481 18.03 -17.06 1.58
CA ARG A 481 18.34 -17.94 2.72
C ARG A 481 18.97 -19.25 2.28
N LYS A 482 18.42 -19.91 1.25
CA LYS A 482 18.97 -21.17 0.73
C LYS A 482 20.38 -20.99 0.20
N VAL A 483 20.62 -19.90 -0.55
CA VAL A 483 21.95 -19.56 -1.07
C VAL A 483 22.94 -19.32 0.06
N VAL A 484 22.61 -18.49 1.06
CA VAL A 484 23.49 -18.24 2.21
C VAL A 484 23.81 -19.52 2.96
N ASN A 485 22.82 -20.36 3.23
CA ASN A 485 23.05 -21.63 3.94
C ASN A 485 23.92 -22.59 3.13
N ALA A 486 23.77 -22.64 1.80
CA ALA A 486 24.62 -23.46 0.93
C ALA A 486 26.07 -22.96 0.89
N ILE A 487 26.28 -21.64 0.90
CA ILE A 487 27.61 -21.05 1.01
C ILE A 487 28.24 -21.43 2.36
N ILE A 488 27.48 -21.35 3.45
CA ILE A 488 27.95 -21.74 4.80
C ILE A 488 28.27 -23.24 4.87
N ASP A 489 27.51 -24.07 4.17
CA ASP A 489 27.79 -25.52 4.09
C ASP A 489 29.12 -25.82 3.41
N LYS A 490 29.55 -24.96 2.48
CA LYS A 490 30.80 -25.13 1.74
C LYS A 490 32.00 -24.45 2.41
N TYR A 491 31.80 -23.28 3.04
CA TYR A 491 32.89 -22.40 3.51
C TYR A 491 32.84 -22.05 5.01
N ASP A 492 31.95 -22.67 5.79
CA ASP A 492 31.65 -22.35 7.20
C ASP A 492 31.09 -20.93 7.43
N SER A 493 31.17 -20.36 8.63
CA SER A 493 30.56 -19.08 8.98
C SER A 493 31.32 -17.89 8.36
N PRO A 494 30.63 -16.94 7.69
CA PRO A 494 31.27 -15.77 7.11
C PRO A 494 31.68 -14.73 8.15
N ILE A 495 32.63 -13.87 7.79
CA ILE A 495 33.00 -12.68 8.58
C ILE A 495 31.93 -11.59 8.47
N ARG A 496 31.34 -11.44 7.28
CA ARG A 496 30.28 -10.44 7.00
C ARG A 496 29.46 -10.78 5.76
N ILE A 497 28.28 -10.18 5.68
CA ILE A 497 27.38 -10.29 4.52
C ILE A 497 26.95 -8.89 4.08
N ASN A 498 27.15 -8.58 2.81
CA ASN A 498 26.65 -7.37 2.17
C ASN A 498 25.48 -7.72 1.26
N ILE A 499 24.44 -6.88 1.26
CA ILE A 499 23.19 -7.18 0.58
C ILE A 499 22.72 -5.97 -0.24
N GLU A 500 22.54 -6.15 -1.53
CA GLU A 500 21.77 -5.26 -2.38
C GLU A 500 20.40 -5.89 -2.66
N LEU A 501 19.34 -5.08 -2.56
CA LEU A 501 18.01 -5.50 -2.97
C LEU A 501 17.54 -4.63 -4.13
N ALA A 502 16.99 -5.29 -5.14
CA ALA A 502 16.36 -4.61 -6.26
C ALA A 502 15.26 -3.65 -5.76
N ARG A 503 15.25 -2.43 -6.30
CA ARG A 503 14.28 -1.37 -5.95
C ARG A 503 12.82 -1.81 -6.12
N GLU A 504 12.61 -2.77 -6.99
CA GLU A 504 11.31 -3.30 -7.37
C GLU A 504 10.74 -4.28 -6.34
N LEU A 505 11.57 -4.98 -5.57
CA LEU A 505 11.12 -5.99 -4.58
C LEU A 505 10.18 -5.39 -3.53
N SER A 506 10.46 -4.17 -3.07
CA SER A 506 9.65 -3.48 -2.07
C SER A 506 8.36 -2.88 -2.63
N LYS A 507 8.16 -2.89 -3.95
CA LYS A 507 7.08 -2.17 -4.64
C LYS A 507 5.97 -3.11 -5.10
N ASN A 508 4.75 -2.60 -5.19
CA ASN A 508 3.64 -3.35 -5.78
C ASN A 508 3.77 -3.40 -7.31
N PHE A 509 2.95 -4.22 -7.97
CA PHE A 509 3.00 -4.39 -9.43
C PHE A 509 2.77 -3.08 -10.20
N LYS A 510 1.82 -2.25 -9.77
CA LYS A 510 1.50 -0.96 -10.39
C LYS A 510 2.70 0.00 -10.33
N ASP A 511 3.34 0.09 -9.17
CA ASP A 511 4.50 0.95 -8.97
C ASP A 511 5.71 0.48 -9.78
N ARG A 512 5.88 -0.85 -9.94
CA ARG A 512 6.92 -1.41 -10.82
C ARG A 512 6.67 -1.07 -12.28
N LYS A 513 5.42 -1.20 -12.76
CA LYS A 513 5.04 -0.82 -14.13
C LYS A 513 5.22 0.67 -14.40
N ALA A 514 4.95 1.52 -13.41
CA ALA A 514 5.22 2.96 -13.53
C ALA A 514 6.72 3.26 -13.71
N ILE A 515 7.60 2.58 -12.95
CA ILE A 515 9.05 2.72 -13.09
C ILE A 515 9.52 2.19 -14.45
N GLU A 516 9.00 1.04 -14.89
CA GLU A 516 9.35 0.46 -16.19
C GLU A 516 8.98 1.42 -17.33
N LYS A 517 7.80 2.04 -17.25
CA LYS A 517 7.36 3.08 -18.18
C LYS A 517 8.30 4.29 -18.16
N GLU A 518 8.61 4.83 -16.99
CA GLU A 518 9.54 5.96 -16.83
C GLU A 518 10.94 5.63 -17.40
N GLN A 519 11.45 4.41 -17.17
CA GLN A 519 12.73 3.97 -17.74
C GLN A 519 12.69 3.83 -19.26
N LYS A 520 11.55 3.41 -19.83
CA LYS A 520 11.36 3.31 -21.29
C LYS A 520 11.31 4.71 -21.91
N GLU A 521 10.56 5.62 -21.32
CA GLU A 521 10.48 7.03 -21.76
C GLU A 521 11.86 7.69 -21.73
N ASN A 522 12.61 7.54 -20.64
CA ASN A 522 14.00 8.03 -20.55
C ASN A 522 14.92 7.43 -21.61
N ARG A 523 14.76 6.14 -21.96
CA ARG A 523 15.57 5.52 -23.03
C ARG A 523 15.23 6.12 -24.39
N VAL A 524 13.95 6.31 -24.68
CA VAL A 524 13.50 6.96 -25.94
C VAL A 524 14.03 8.39 -26.04
N GLU A 525 13.99 9.16 -24.95
CA GLU A 525 14.56 10.51 -24.89
C GLU A 525 16.07 10.51 -25.16
N ILE A 526 16.82 9.60 -24.53
CA ILE A 526 18.27 9.49 -24.74
C ILE A 526 18.61 9.09 -26.19
N GLU A 527 17.87 8.16 -26.78
CA GLU A 527 18.09 7.77 -28.17
C GLU A 527 17.76 8.90 -29.15
N LYS A 528 16.71 9.69 -28.89
CA LYS A 528 16.45 10.92 -29.67
C LYS A 528 17.62 11.89 -29.61
N ILE A 529 18.12 12.18 -28.41
CA ILE A 529 19.30 13.04 -28.22
C ILE A 529 20.51 12.48 -28.97
N ARG A 530 20.70 11.16 -28.98
CA ARG A 530 21.80 10.52 -29.72
C ARG A 530 21.67 10.73 -31.22
N THR A 531 20.47 10.53 -31.78
CA THR A 531 20.20 10.79 -33.19
C THR A 531 20.44 12.26 -33.54
N GLU A 532 19.89 13.20 -32.75
CA GLU A 532 20.09 14.64 -32.96
C GLU A 532 21.57 15.02 -32.95
N LEU A 533 22.35 14.52 -31.98
CA LEU A 533 23.80 14.79 -31.93
C LEU A 533 24.57 14.14 -33.08
N LYS A 534 24.15 12.95 -33.52
CA LYS A 534 24.77 12.27 -34.66
C LYS A 534 24.53 13.04 -35.96
N ASP A 535 23.33 13.56 -36.15
CA ASP A 535 22.96 14.36 -37.33
C ASP A 535 23.69 15.71 -37.33
N LEU A 536 23.86 16.34 -36.16
CA LEU A 536 24.55 17.63 -36.02
C LEU A 536 26.08 17.53 -36.21
N PHE A 537 26.72 16.45 -35.73
CA PHE A 537 28.18 16.36 -35.66
C PHE A 537 28.79 15.25 -36.52
N GLY A 538 27.98 14.44 -37.20
CA GLY A 538 28.44 13.36 -38.09
C GLY A 538 29.19 12.22 -37.38
N LYS A 539 29.12 12.13 -36.04
CA LYS A 539 29.81 11.11 -35.23
C LYS A 539 28.90 10.54 -34.16
N GLU A 540 29.21 9.32 -33.71
CA GLU A 540 28.53 8.72 -32.56
C GLU A 540 28.86 9.50 -31.26
N PRO A 541 27.85 10.04 -30.56
CA PRO A 541 28.09 10.84 -29.36
C PRO A 541 28.46 9.99 -28.15
N THR A 542 29.43 10.47 -27.39
CA THR A 542 29.82 9.89 -26.11
C THR A 542 28.74 10.10 -25.05
N TYR A 543 28.76 9.29 -23.98
CA TYR A 543 27.85 9.46 -22.84
C TYR A 543 27.92 10.87 -22.24
N SER A 544 29.12 11.45 -22.17
CA SER A 544 29.30 12.80 -21.63
C SER A 544 28.68 13.87 -22.53
N GLU A 545 28.78 13.73 -23.85
CA GLU A 545 28.17 14.67 -24.81
C GLU A 545 26.64 14.62 -24.72
N VAL A 546 26.07 13.42 -24.69
CA VAL A 546 24.61 13.22 -24.46
C VAL A 546 24.15 13.86 -23.16
N LEU A 547 24.91 13.69 -22.07
CA LEU A 547 24.55 14.29 -20.77
C LEU A 547 24.67 15.82 -20.78
N LYS A 548 25.71 16.38 -21.42
CA LYS A 548 25.87 17.83 -21.59
C LYS A 548 24.69 18.41 -22.37
N TYR A 549 24.35 17.80 -23.51
CA TYR A 549 23.25 18.23 -24.35
C TYR A 549 21.90 18.17 -23.62
N ARG A 550 21.64 17.07 -22.90
CA ARG A 550 20.42 16.96 -22.08
C ARG A 550 20.33 18.06 -21.03
N LEU A 551 21.42 18.33 -20.30
CA LEU A 551 21.44 19.38 -19.29
C LEU A 551 21.31 20.78 -19.90
N TRP A 552 21.90 21.00 -21.07
CA TRP A 552 21.78 22.24 -21.85
C TRP A 552 20.32 22.54 -22.20
N GLN A 553 19.60 21.57 -22.80
CA GLN A 553 18.18 21.70 -23.11
C GLN A 553 17.32 21.93 -21.84
N MET A 554 17.59 21.20 -20.76
CA MET A 554 16.88 21.34 -19.49
C MET A 554 17.06 22.72 -18.83
N GLN A 555 18.10 23.45 -19.19
CA GLN A 555 18.49 24.73 -18.61
C GLN A 555 18.24 25.90 -19.56
N ASN A 556 17.37 25.74 -20.55
CA ASN A 556 17.07 26.75 -21.57
C ASN A 556 18.34 27.28 -22.27
N CYS A 557 19.31 26.39 -22.50
CA CYS A 557 20.58 26.69 -23.15
C CYS A 557 21.50 27.62 -22.36
N GLU A 558 21.27 27.79 -21.05
CA GLU A 558 22.04 28.70 -20.19
C GLU A 558 22.95 27.97 -19.20
N CYS A 559 24.05 28.64 -18.84
CA CYS A 559 24.88 28.27 -17.70
C CYS A 559 24.08 28.42 -16.40
N ALA A 560 24.03 27.37 -15.58
CA ALA A 560 23.25 27.40 -14.34
C ALA A 560 23.75 28.43 -13.31
N TYR A 561 25.02 28.84 -13.33
CA TYR A 561 25.60 29.75 -12.31
C TYR A 561 25.82 31.19 -12.77
N SER A 562 25.98 31.42 -14.07
CA SER A 562 26.15 32.76 -14.64
C SER A 562 24.94 33.24 -15.43
N GLN A 563 23.99 32.34 -15.77
CA GLN A 563 22.87 32.60 -16.67
C GLN A 563 23.30 33.12 -18.06
N GLN A 564 24.58 32.91 -18.42
CA GLN A 564 25.06 33.20 -19.77
C GLN A 564 24.55 32.13 -20.73
N GLN A 565 24.05 32.56 -21.89
CA GLN A 565 23.67 31.68 -22.99
C GLN A 565 24.89 30.89 -23.47
N ILE A 566 24.69 29.61 -23.77
CA ILE A 566 25.70 28.69 -24.26
C ILE A 566 25.28 28.27 -25.68
N GLY A 567 26.10 28.58 -26.68
CA GLY A 567 25.87 28.13 -28.04
C GLY A 567 26.12 26.62 -28.18
N ILE A 568 25.44 25.97 -29.12
CA ILE A 568 25.62 24.54 -29.39
C ILE A 568 27.05 24.17 -29.79
N ASN A 569 27.74 25.06 -30.51
CA ASN A 569 29.13 24.87 -30.92
C ASN A 569 30.10 24.93 -29.72
N GLU A 570 29.79 25.77 -28.73
CA GLU A 570 30.64 25.97 -27.55
C GLU A 570 30.45 24.88 -26.50
N LEU A 571 29.28 24.23 -26.47
CA LEU A 571 28.89 23.21 -25.50
C LEU A 571 29.92 22.06 -25.38
N PHE A 572 30.50 21.67 -26.52
CA PHE A 572 31.44 20.56 -26.62
C PHE A 572 32.90 20.99 -26.62
N SER A 573 33.18 22.29 -26.68
CA SER A 573 34.53 22.84 -26.59
C SER A 573 35.19 22.44 -25.27
N GLN A 574 36.46 22.02 -25.36
CA GLN A 574 37.21 21.53 -24.21
C GLN A 574 37.35 22.63 -23.15
N GLY A 575 36.94 22.34 -21.92
CA GLY A 575 37.02 23.27 -20.78
C GLY A 575 36.02 24.43 -20.79
N TYR A 576 35.27 24.65 -21.87
CA TYR A 576 34.30 25.75 -21.94
C TYR A 576 33.10 25.49 -21.04
N CYS A 577 32.51 24.30 -21.15
CA CYS A 577 31.38 23.87 -20.33
C CYS A 577 31.69 22.57 -19.59
N GLU A 578 31.30 22.51 -18.33
CA GLU A 578 31.51 21.38 -17.43
C GLU A 578 30.19 20.96 -16.78
N ILE A 579 30.10 19.68 -16.42
CA ILE A 579 28.98 19.17 -15.63
C ILE A 579 29.41 19.22 -14.17
N ASP A 580 28.76 20.09 -13.40
CA ASP A 580 29.03 20.26 -11.97
C ASP A 580 28.01 19.50 -11.11
N HIS A 581 28.47 19.08 -9.92
CA HIS A 581 27.60 18.60 -8.85
C HIS A 581 27.14 19.77 -7.98
N ILE A 582 25.83 20.06 -8.01
CA ILE A 582 25.20 21.15 -7.26
C ILE A 582 25.65 21.14 -5.81
N ILE A 583 25.39 20.03 -5.11
CA ILE A 583 26.03 19.72 -3.84
C ILE A 583 27.24 18.84 -4.15
N PRO A 584 28.47 19.24 -3.77
CA PRO A 584 29.68 18.50 -4.11
C PRO A 584 29.57 17.00 -3.82
N PHE A 585 30.06 16.18 -4.75
CA PHE A 585 29.96 14.72 -4.64
C PHE A 585 30.71 14.23 -3.41
N SER A 586 31.84 14.85 -3.06
CA SER A 586 32.60 14.54 -1.85
C SER A 586 31.83 14.77 -0.53
N ARG A 587 30.79 15.62 -0.54
CA ARG A 587 29.96 15.97 0.62
C ARG A 587 28.67 15.15 0.70
N CYS A 588 28.08 14.78 -0.44
CA CYS A 588 26.78 14.11 -0.46
C CYS A 588 26.77 12.68 -1.03
N PHE A 589 27.77 12.28 -1.83
CA PHE A 589 27.80 11.00 -2.57
C PHE A 589 26.58 10.80 -3.50
N ASP A 590 26.01 11.89 -4.04
CA ASP A 590 24.88 11.87 -4.98
C ASP A 590 25.34 12.22 -6.41
N ASP A 591 25.44 11.20 -7.27
CA ASP A 591 25.77 11.36 -8.70
C ASP A 591 24.51 11.41 -9.61
N SER A 592 23.31 11.56 -9.02
CA SER A 592 22.08 11.57 -9.81
C SER A 592 21.93 12.83 -10.65
N LEU A 593 21.11 12.76 -11.72
CA LEU A 593 20.78 13.91 -12.57
C LEU A 593 20.19 15.10 -11.79
N SER A 594 19.48 14.83 -10.68
CA SER A 594 18.97 15.87 -9.77
C SER A 594 20.06 16.63 -9.00
N ASN A 595 21.31 16.17 -9.05
CA ASN A 595 22.46 16.84 -8.47
C ASN A 595 23.46 17.34 -9.53
N LYS A 596 23.16 17.24 -10.83
CA LYS A 596 24.07 17.64 -11.92
C LYS A 596 23.55 18.84 -12.69
N VAL A 597 24.36 19.85 -12.94
CA VAL A 597 24.02 21.00 -13.79
C VAL A 597 25.12 21.27 -14.81
N LEU A 598 24.76 21.88 -15.93
CA LEU A 598 25.72 22.36 -16.91
C LEU A 598 26.10 23.81 -16.57
N VAL A 599 27.40 24.08 -16.51
CA VAL A 599 27.93 25.41 -16.18
C VAL A 599 29.16 25.70 -17.03
N LEU A 600 29.55 26.96 -17.13
CA LEU A 600 30.84 27.33 -17.71
C LEU A 600 31.97 26.78 -16.84
N GLY A 601 33.06 26.29 -17.46
CA GLY A 601 34.18 25.68 -16.75
C GLY A 601 34.78 26.61 -15.70
N LYS A 602 34.90 27.90 -16.01
CA LYS A 602 35.35 28.94 -15.06
C LYS A 602 34.47 29.01 -13.79
N GLU A 603 33.15 28.84 -13.93
CA GLU A 603 32.21 28.91 -12.81
C GLU A 603 32.32 27.65 -11.94
N ASN A 604 32.51 26.48 -12.56
CA ASN A 604 32.72 25.23 -11.84
C ASN A 604 34.02 25.25 -11.02
N GLN A 605 35.12 25.69 -11.65
CA GLN A 605 36.43 25.79 -10.99
C GLN A 605 36.39 26.72 -9.78
N ARG A 606 35.75 27.89 -9.93
CA ARG A 606 35.57 28.84 -8.83
C ARG A 606 34.68 28.30 -7.71
N LYS A 607 33.58 27.60 -8.03
CA LYS A 607 32.71 27.00 -7.01
C LYS A 607 33.48 26.01 -6.14
N GLY A 608 34.22 25.09 -6.76
CA GLY A 608 34.96 24.05 -6.04
C GLY A 608 34.07 23.18 -5.15
N ASN A 609 34.52 22.89 -3.93
CA ASN A 609 33.79 22.05 -2.96
C ASN A 609 32.73 22.83 -2.13
N ARG A 610 32.08 23.82 -2.74
CA ARG A 610 31.00 24.64 -2.14
C ARG A 610 29.64 24.33 -2.75
N THR A 611 28.55 24.64 -2.05
CA THR A 611 27.20 24.73 -2.65
C THR A 611 27.05 26.02 -3.46
N PRO A 612 26.00 26.19 -4.29
CA PRO A 612 25.79 27.46 -5.00
C PRO A 612 25.66 28.65 -4.06
N PHE A 613 25.02 28.47 -2.90
CA PHE A 613 24.89 29.54 -1.89
C PHE A 613 26.24 29.91 -1.27
N GLU A 614 27.01 28.91 -0.83
CA GLU A 614 28.36 29.12 -0.28
C GLU A 614 29.32 29.72 -1.33
N TYR A 615 29.11 29.42 -2.62
CA TYR A 615 29.90 29.97 -3.71
C TYR A 615 29.57 31.44 -4.00
N PHE A 616 28.29 31.81 -4.07
CA PHE A 616 27.90 33.20 -4.30
C PHE A 616 28.19 34.10 -3.10
N GLY A 617 28.32 33.53 -1.89
CA GLY A 617 28.76 34.24 -0.69
C GLY A 617 27.88 35.44 -0.37
N ASP A 618 28.50 36.60 -0.15
CA ASP A 618 27.82 37.84 0.21
C ASP A 618 27.20 38.59 -0.99
N ASN A 619 27.30 38.06 -2.21
CA ASN A 619 26.69 38.67 -3.39
C ASN A 619 25.17 38.39 -3.45
N ILE A 620 24.41 39.19 -2.71
CA ILE A 620 22.95 39.09 -2.55
C ILE A 620 22.24 39.22 -3.90
N GLU A 621 22.67 40.15 -4.77
CA GLU A 621 22.06 40.36 -6.08
C GLU A 621 22.20 39.12 -6.98
N ARG A 622 23.40 38.52 -7.00
CA ARG A 622 23.68 37.29 -7.74
C ARG A 622 22.86 36.13 -7.21
N TRP A 623 22.74 35.99 -5.89
CA TRP A 623 21.87 34.97 -5.29
C TRP A 623 20.40 35.17 -5.67
N ASN A 624 19.88 36.39 -5.57
CA ASN A 624 18.48 36.69 -5.90
C ASN A 624 18.16 36.39 -7.36
N ARG A 625 19.05 36.78 -8.29
CA ARG A 625 18.92 36.46 -9.72
C ARG A 625 18.89 34.96 -9.96
N PHE A 626 19.81 34.23 -9.34
CA PHE A 626 19.84 32.77 -9.42
C PHE A 626 18.57 32.15 -8.84
N GLU A 627 18.07 32.64 -7.70
CA GLU A 627 16.85 32.14 -7.09
C GLU A 627 15.63 32.30 -7.99
N VAL A 628 15.50 33.47 -8.65
CA VAL A 628 14.45 33.71 -9.65
C VAL A 628 14.60 32.75 -10.83
N TRP A 629 15.81 32.57 -11.36
CA TRP A 629 16.08 31.63 -12.46
C TRP A 629 15.70 30.19 -12.10
N VAL A 630 16.11 29.70 -10.92
CA VAL A 630 15.78 28.35 -10.47
C VAL A 630 14.27 28.17 -10.32
N LYS A 631 13.57 29.16 -9.74
CA LYS A 631 12.12 29.13 -9.59
C LYS A 631 11.41 29.11 -10.94
N GLY A 632 11.85 29.92 -11.90
CA GLY A 632 11.30 30.00 -13.26
C GLY A 632 11.62 28.81 -14.18
N SER A 633 12.64 28.01 -13.87
CA SER A 633 13.07 26.87 -14.70
C SER A 633 12.09 25.69 -14.70
N HIS A 634 12.15 24.83 -15.73
CA HIS A 634 11.40 23.55 -15.79
C HIS A 634 12.10 22.39 -15.06
N LEU A 635 13.08 22.68 -14.19
CA LEU A 635 13.82 21.67 -13.45
C LEU A 635 12.93 20.94 -12.45
N ASN A 636 13.20 19.66 -12.21
CA ASN A 636 12.43 18.91 -11.21
C ASN A 636 12.63 19.44 -9.78
N TYR A 637 11.64 19.19 -8.93
CA TYR A 637 11.60 19.68 -7.55
C TYR A 637 12.90 19.42 -6.77
N LYS A 638 13.39 18.17 -6.77
CA LYS A 638 14.60 17.80 -6.03
C LYS A 638 15.81 18.62 -6.48
N LYS A 639 15.93 18.86 -7.79
CA LYS A 639 17.02 19.66 -8.36
C LYS A 639 16.93 21.12 -7.92
N LYS A 640 15.73 21.73 -7.97
CA LYS A 640 15.51 23.08 -7.46
C LYS A 640 15.84 23.19 -5.97
N THR A 641 15.43 22.23 -5.14
CA THR A 641 15.77 22.20 -3.71
C THR A 641 17.27 22.12 -3.46
N ASN A 642 18.00 21.31 -4.25
CA ASN A 642 19.45 21.21 -4.14
C ASN A 642 20.12 22.54 -4.54
N LEU A 643 19.66 23.20 -5.60
CA LEU A 643 20.19 24.50 -6.07
C LEU A 643 20.00 25.60 -5.02
N LEU A 644 18.84 25.64 -4.36
CA LEU A 644 18.46 26.67 -3.39
C LEU A 644 18.91 26.37 -1.94
N LYS A 645 19.71 25.32 -1.73
CA LYS A 645 20.12 24.91 -0.37
C LYS A 645 21.15 25.89 0.20
N LYS A 646 20.75 26.69 1.20
CA LYS A 646 21.60 27.71 1.83
C LYS A 646 22.61 27.19 2.85
N LYS A 647 22.23 26.21 3.67
CA LYS A 647 23.08 25.66 4.74
C LYS A 647 23.20 24.14 4.59
N VAL A 648 24.41 23.62 4.82
CA VAL A 648 24.69 22.18 4.88
C VAL A 648 25.49 21.90 6.14
N SER A 649 24.90 21.19 7.10
CA SER A 649 25.61 20.83 8.34
C SER A 649 26.49 19.60 8.15
N LYS A 650 27.52 19.43 9.02
CA LYS A 650 28.36 18.22 9.04
C LYS A 650 27.55 16.95 9.33
N GLU A 651 26.49 17.07 10.11
CA GLU A 651 25.56 15.97 10.39
C GLU A 651 24.76 15.59 9.14
N GLU A 652 24.23 16.58 8.40
CA GLU A 652 23.53 16.36 7.13
C GLU A 652 24.44 15.66 6.10
N GLU A 653 25.71 16.05 5.99
CA GLU A 653 26.67 15.39 5.10
C GLU A 653 26.86 13.91 5.46
N ARG A 654 27.02 13.62 6.75
CA ARG A 654 27.16 12.24 7.25
C ARG A 654 25.92 11.42 6.93
N GLU A 655 24.74 12.00 7.14
CA GLU A 655 23.46 11.36 6.81
C GLU A 655 23.29 11.12 5.31
N TRP A 656 23.67 12.07 4.45
CA TRP A 656 23.58 11.90 3.00
C TRP A 656 24.50 10.80 2.50
N LYS A 657 25.76 10.78 2.94
CA LYS A 657 26.71 9.71 2.61
C LYS A 657 26.18 8.35 3.04
N ALA A 658 25.68 8.26 4.27
CA ALA A 658 25.08 7.03 4.78
C ALA A 658 23.85 6.61 3.96
N ARG A 659 22.96 7.55 3.62
CA ARG A 659 21.71 7.29 2.87
C ARG A 659 21.94 6.93 1.40
N ASN A 660 22.96 7.52 0.77
CA ASN A 660 23.30 7.23 -0.61
C ASN A 660 24.10 5.92 -0.74
N LEU A 661 24.82 5.51 0.32
CA LEU A 661 25.49 4.22 0.40
C LEU A 661 24.56 3.07 0.81
N GLN A 662 23.76 3.25 1.86
CA GLN A 662 22.96 2.18 2.45
C GLN A 662 21.52 2.20 1.95
N ASP A 663 20.96 1.03 1.66
CA ASP A 663 19.53 0.93 1.35
C ASP A 663 18.70 0.90 2.64
N THR A 664 17.90 1.94 2.87
CA THR A 664 17.10 2.14 4.08
C THR A 664 15.66 1.65 3.97
N LYS A 665 15.28 1.02 2.84
CA LYS A 665 13.92 0.48 2.64
C LYS A 665 13.61 -0.57 3.71
N TYR A 666 12.33 -0.64 4.08
CA TYR A 666 11.81 -1.55 5.10
C TYR A 666 12.32 -2.99 4.91
N ILE A 667 12.28 -3.50 3.67
CA ILE A 667 12.65 -4.88 3.42
C ILE A 667 14.15 -5.15 3.54
N CYS A 668 14.98 -4.17 3.17
CA CYS A 668 16.43 -4.22 3.33
C CYS A 668 16.79 -4.24 4.82
N LYS A 669 16.16 -3.37 5.61
CA LYS A 669 16.30 -3.36 7.07
C LYS A 669 15.85 -4.68 7.69
N TYR A 670 14.72 -5.23 7.23
CA TYR A 670 14.20 -6.50 7.71
C TYR A 670 15.19 -7.64 7.51
N ILE A 671 15.66 -7.87 6.27
CA ILE A 671 16.58 -8.99 6.00
C ILE A 671 17.92 -8.78 6.71
N ALA A 672 18.45 -7.56 6.74
CA ALA A 672 19.69 -7.26 7.43
C ALA A 672 19.58 -7.55 8.92
N ASN A 673 18.50 -7.10 9.57
CA ASN A 673 18.23 -7.38 10.98
C ASN A 673 18.02 -8.88 11.21
N TYR A 674 17.26 -9.55 10.34
CA TYR A 674 17.00 -10.99 10.45
C TYR A 674 18.32 -11.78 10.43
N ILE A 675 19.19 -11.51 9.46
CA ILE A 675 20.48 -12.18 9.35
C ILE A 675 21.37 -11.82 10.54
N ASN A 676 21.49 -10.55 10.89
CA ASN A 676 22.35 -10.10 11.99
C ASN A 676 21.92 -10.68 13.35
N ASN A 677 20.62 -10.85 13.54
CA ASN A 677 20.04 -11.37 14.78
C ASN A 677 20.10 -12.89 14.85
N LYS A 678 19.96 -13.61 13.72
CA LYS A 678 19.79 -15.07 13.72
C LYS A 678 21.02 -15.85 13.26
N LEU A 679 21.98 -15.25 12.57
CA LEU A 679 23.17 -15.94 12.05
C LEU A 679 24.36 -15.79 12.99
N LYS A 680 25.08 -16.88 13.23
CA LYS A 680 26.40 -16.88 13.87
C LYS A 680 27.46 -16.51 12.82
N PHE A 681 28.10 -15.37 13.03
CA PHE A 681 29.24 -14.92 12.23
C PHE A 681 30.54 -15.42 12.86
N LYS A 682 31.57 -15.53 12.03
CA LYS A 682 32.93 -15.72 12.53
C LYS A 682 33.39 -14.49 13.31
N GLU A 683 34.19 -14.71 14.35
CA GLU A 683 34.71 -13.63 15.19
C GLU A 683 35.54 -12.64 14.36
N SER A 684 35.33 -11.36 14.62
CA SER A 684 36.13 -10.26 14.07
C SER A 684 35.77 -8.94 14.75
N ASP A 685 36.69 -7.99 14.73
CA ASP A 685 36.58 -6.66 15.35
C ASP A 685 35.48 -5.77 14.76
N ARG A 686 34.83 -6.22 13.67
CA ARG A 686 33.74 -5.49 13.03
C ARG A 686 32.46 -5.54 13.86
N LYS A 687 32.05 -4.36 14.33
CA LYS A 687 30.76 -4.15 15.00
C LYS A 687 29.55 -4.44 14.11
N GLN A 688 29.61 -4.08 12.81
CA GLN A 688 28.54 -4.32 11.86
C GLN A 688 28.88 -5.50 10.93
N LYS A 689 28.15 -6.62 11.09
CA LYS A 689 28.34 -7.85 10.31
C LYS A 689 27.49 -7.92 9.05
N VAL A 690 26.38 -7.16 9.00
CA VAL A 690 25.48 -7.10 7.84
C VAL A 690 25.27 -5.66 7.40
N ILE A 691 25.50 -5.39 6.11
CA ILE A 691 25.35 -4.06 5.51
C ILE A 691 24.43 -4.15 4.29
N THR A 692 23.47 -3.25 4.19
CA THR A 692 22.68 -3.09 2.96
C THR A 692 23.35 -2.07 2.06
N ILE A 693 23.54 -2.39 0.79
CA ILE A 693 24.16 -1.52 -0.21
C ILE A 693 23.07 -1.01 -1.15
N ASN A 694 23.07 0.28 -1.40
CA ASN A 694 22.19 0.92 -2.37
C ASN A 694 22.72 0.65 -3.78
N GLY A 695 21.86 0.20 -4.70
CA GLY A 695 22.30 -0.07 -6.07
C GLY A 695 22.89 1.11 -6.84
N ARG A 696 22.64 2.35 -6.40
CA ARG A 696 23.41 3.52 -6.90
C ARG A 696 24.89 3.43 -6.55
N ALA A 697 25.21 3.07 -5.30
CA ALA A 697 26.58 2.90 -4.86
C ALA A 697 27.26 1.74 -5.62
N THR A 698 26.58 0.60 -5.78
CA THR A 698 27.06 -0.52 -6.62
C THR A 698 27.36 -0.06 -8.05
N SER A 699 26.45 0.73 -8.65
CA SER A 699 26.64 1.25 -10.00
C SER A 699 27.82 2.21 -10.12
N ILE A 700 28.04 3.08 -9.12
CA ILE A 700 29.20 3.99 -9.09
C ILE A 700 30.50 3.19 -8.99
N LEU A 701 30.56 2.19 -8.11
CA LEU A 701 31.73 1.33 -7.94
C LEU A 701 32.08 0.58 -9.22
N ARG A 702 31.08 -0.02 -9.90
CA ARG A 702 31.27 -0.65 -11.22
C ARG A 702 31.88 0.32 -12.23
N GLY A 703 31.36 1.55 -12.29
CA GLY A 703 31.85 2.58 -13.21
C GLY A 703 33.33 2.92 -12.98
N TYR A 704 33.73 3.13 -11.72
CA TYR A 704 35.13 3.37 -11.36
C TYR A 704 36.06 2.19 -11.65
N TRP A 705 35.53 0.96 -11.62
CA TRP A 705 36.30 -0.26 -11.90
C TRP A 705 36.23 -0.71 -13.36
N GLY A 706 35.57 0.04 -14.24
CA GLY A 706 35.42 -0.33 -15.65
C GLY A 706 34.59 -1.60 -15.87
N LEU A 707 33.72 -1.97 -14.91
CA LEU A 707 32.89 -3.16 -15.00
C LEU A 707 31.60 -2.87 -15.76
N THR A 708 31.57 -3.27 -17.03
CA THR A 708 30.40 -3.08 -17.90
C THR A 708 29.36 -4.17 -17.67
N LYS A 709 28.09 -3.75 -17.53
CA LYS A 709 26.96 -4.66 -17.39
C LYS A 709 26.46 -5.10 -18.77
N ILE A 710 26.87 -6.30 -19.18
CA ILE A 710 26.39 -6.94 -20.42
C ILE A 710 25.07 -7.65 -20.08
N ARG A 711 23.97 -7.23 -20.71
CA ARG A 711 22.63 -7.80 -20.45
C ARG A 711 22.27 -8.87 -21.46
N GLU A 712 22.94 -8.90 -22.60
CA GLU A 712 22.83 -9.93 -23.63
C GLU A 712 23.26 -11.31 -23.09
N ASP A 713 24.18 -11.35 -22.11
CA ASP A 713 24.70 -12.57 -21.45
C ASP A 713 23.73 -13.18 -20.42
N GLY A 714 22.45 -12.79 -20.46
CA GLY A 714 21.40 -13.28 -19.57
C GLY A 714 21.60 -12.83 -18.12
N ASP A 715 21.35 -13.75 -17.18
CA ASP A 715 21.28 -13.45 -15.74
C ASP A 715 22.65 -13.35 -15.04
N LYS A 716 23.77 -13.63 -15.74
CA LYS A 716 25.13 -13.66 -15.18
C LYS A 716 25.55 -12.34 -14.52
N HIS A 717 25.02 -11.22 -15.02
CA HIS A 717 25.29 -9.89 -14.49
C HIS A 717 24.92 -9.73 -13.00
N HIS A 718 24.02 -10.57 -12.46
CA HIS A 718 23.68 -10.57 -11.04
C HIS A 718 24.84 -11.04 -10.17
N ALA A 719 25.68 -11.97 -10.66
CA ALA A 719 26.87 -12.40 -9.93
C ALA A 719 27.96 -11.32 -9.93
N LEU A 720 28.10 -10.57 -11.04
CA LEU A 720 28.96 -9.40 -11.11
C LEU A 720 28.53 -8.37 -10.05
N ASP A 721 27.23 -8.05 -10.00
CA ASP A 721 26.67 -7.11 -9.04
C ASP A 721 26.91 -7.61 -7.60
N ALA A 722 26.72 -8.90 -7.34
CA ALA A 722 27.01 -9.52 -6.04
C ALA A 722 28.50 -9.42 -5.65
N ALA A 723 29.45 -9.60 -6.59
CA ALA A 723 30.87 -9.46 -6.33
C ALA A 723 31.22 -8.01 -5.91
N VAL A 724 30.68 -7.02 -6.62
CA VAL A 724 30.85 -5.60 -6.28
C VAL A 724 30.25 -5.29 -4.90
N VAL A 725 29.06 -5.82 -4.63
CA VAL A 725 28.39 -5.70 -3.32
C VAL A 725 29.25 -6.31 -2.22
N ALA A 726 29.88 -7.47 -2.44
CA ALA A 726 30.72 -8.14 -1.45
C ALA A 726 31.87 -7.25 -0.97
N VAL A 727 32.53 -6.50 -1.88
CA VAL A 727 33.67 -5.64 -1.55
C VAL A 727 33.30 -4.19 -1.19
N ALA A 728 32.03 -3.80 -1.37
CA ALA A 728 31.54 -2.48 -1.00
C ALA A 728 31.63 -2.25 0.53
N THR A 729 32.54 -1.39 0.98
CA THR A 729 32.71 -1.06 2.41
C THR A 729 32.62 0.44 2.64
N GLN A 730 32.33 0.84 3.89
CA GLN A 730 32.31 2.26 4.27
C GLN A 730 33.69 2.93 4.11
N GLY A 731 34.79 2.18 4.31
CA GLY A 731 36.15 2.68 4.08
C GLY A 731 36.41 2.99 2.60
N LEU A 732 35.92 2.15 1.68
CA LEU A 732 36.01 2.41 0.24
C LEU A 732 35.28 3.69 -0.15
N VAL A 733 34.10 3.94 0.42
CA VAL A 733 33.31 5.16 0.17
C VAL A 733 34.05 6.40 0.68
N GLN A 734 34.65 6.35 1.86
CA GLN A 734 35.48 7.44 2.36
C GLN A 734 36.68 7.71 1.45
N LYS A 735 37.32 6.67 0.91
CA LYS A 735 38.44 6.80 -0.04
C LYS A 735 37.99 7.50 -1.32
N ILE A 736 36.83 7.12 -1.87
CA ILE A 736 36.25 7.76 -3.06
C ILE A 736 35.88 9.21 -2.77
N SER A 737 35.22 9.51 -1.63
CA SER A 737 34.90 10.90 -1.26
C SER A 737 36.15 11.77 -1.09
N LYS A 738 37.24 11.24 -0.50
CA LYS A 738 38.52 11.97 -0.39
C LYS A 738 39.14 12.25 -1.76
N TYR A 739 39.14 11.26 -2.65
CA TYR A 739 39.61 11.41 -4.02
C TYR A 739 38.79 12.45 -4.81
N SER A 740 37.46 12.40 -4.71
CA SER A 740 36.58 13.40 -5.33
C SER A 740 36.82 14.80 -4.77
N LYS A 741 37.00 14.94 -3.45
CA LYS A 741 37.32 16.24 -2.82
C LYS A 741 38.61 16.83 -3.39
N ALA A 742 39.66 16.02 -3.53
CA ALA A 742 40.93 16.46 -4.12
C ALA A 742 40.75 16.95 -5.56
N ARG A 743 39.90 16.29 -6.36
CA ARG A 743 39.56 16.73 -7.73
C ARG A 743 38.75 18.01 -7.75
N GLU A 744 37.74 18.13 -6.88
CA GLU A 744 36.89 19.32 -6.74
C GLU A 744 37.70 20.57 -6.34
N LEU A 745 38.83 20.40 -5.64
CA LEU A 745 39.70 21.49 -5.20
C LEU A 745 40.87 21.78 -6.17
N ARG A 746 41.09 20.95 -7.19
CA ARG A 746 42.27 21.05 -8.08
C ARG A 746 42.34 22.37 -8.88
N GLY A 747 41.20 23.03 -9.08
CA GLY A 747 41.09 24.28 -9.85
C GLY A 747 41.16 25.56 -9.03
N ILE A 748 41.25 25.49 -7.70
CA ILE A 748 41.33 26.67 -6.82
C ILE A 748 42.81 27.05 -6.66
N ARG A 749 43.21 28.22 -7.16
CA ARG A 749 44.53 28.81 -6.87
C ARG A 749 44.45 29.57 -5.54
N GLU A 750 45.54 29.65 -4.78
CA GLU A 750 45.61 30.35 -3.48
C GLU A 750 45.32 31.88 -3.52
N SER A 751 45.01 32.43 -4.70
CA SER A 751 44.73 33.86 -4.92
C SER A 751 43.35 34.15 -5.55
N ASP A 752 42.43 33.19 -5.56
CA ASP A 752 40.99 33.34 -5.89
C ASP A 752 40.14 32.93 -4.66
#